data_AF-A0A367RP54-F1
#
_entry.id   AF-A0A367RP54-F1
#
_cell.length_a   1.000
_cell.length_b   1.000
_cell.length_c   1.000
_cell.angle_alpha   90.00
_cell.angle_beta   90.00
_cell.angle_gamma   90.00
#
_symmetry.space_group_name_H-M   'P 1'
#
loop_
_entity.id
_entity.type
_entity.pdbx_description
1 polymer ?
#
loop_
_entity_poly.entity_id
_entity_poly.type
_entity_poly.pdbx_seq_one_letter_code
_entity_poly.pdbx_strand_id
1 'polypeptide(L)'
;MIAIPYTYTEEPSFKPDNNRLPPCNIEAEEGILGGILLDPDAIYRIKDRLKPEHFYIGAHKDIYQACLRLCKRGQPTDLLHVTSWLSDHDFLPRIGGRNKLATLVDRTVSAVNIDSLAFLVIENAWRREAIKNANELEQLAYDTQTEWAEISVAFENKIKTVFSAPVAPTQEENQLWQYNQLISQLEKIYLKTSNPGLKLYKLQELANNSPGRRVKDLEDLYMKSLCATVEPRKSLDELEEEVGTQGRKWLLGGILPQATTALVIADGGVGKTKFLYDLLHCIADGKNWNGFPATADSRRVLIYQGDESKYDMLQALNKRGFKPGTEVRNKTGIRFGWNTDAMPTLYEDAAEFKPAIVMIDSLTFVNRYSLYDENRTEYSRPVLELNKFAAETGITVVIIHHTNKNGGSRGTTAVRNAVSEVIKLEKDPNPSANPQEKILTIEKSRSRRFPTSYRLYFNEEDFSFSLLKEVGQELGSLDMSTKDQIIKFLQEHANIKFEAEEVARHIGTTSGNARRCLSQLARDGLVSLDERNFSGTAKLYYIARESENCSTKPPLQTVTVTSSQRITSESDSSAYHSKVNAESSEMYKNNGSPHDHLMITLTDHLCNEPQNNTEQDCLENVKQGDHLSMPEIAILSNSESEKKIDVQTDALITFAGNAESASNPEGDPVRRSQGDHEVIQGDRDRLKDNSPVLQILPLIQEKGTYWSASFKREVKVFQIFDEFSEASCQVSGRGRFSLTFTDLQCCEQSPRSEFSVGDRVVVLVGKYKETFATITTIRADGIWLKCDDRRKPLTKAYFPHQLVKA
;
A
#
# COMPACT_ATOMS: atom_id res chain seq x y z
N MET A 1 0.33 4.35 -72.07
CA MET A 1 -1.05 4.73 -71.72
C MET A 1 -1.45 3.83 -70.57
N ILE A 2 -1.66 4.31 -69.35
CA ILE A 2 -2.55 5.40 -68.93
C ILE A 2 -1.78 6.42 -68.07
N ALA A 3 -1.77 7.68 -68.51
CA ALA A 3 -1.37 8.81 -67.68
C ALA A 3 -2.64 9.33 -67.01
N ILE A 4 -2.69 9.32 -65.69
CA ILE A 4 -3.75 9.97 -64.92
C ILE A 4 -3.21 11.38 -64.58
N PRO A 5 -3.78 12.46 -65.15
CA PRO A 5 -3.36 13.81 -64.83
C PRO A 5 -3.91 14.19 -63.45
N TYR A 6 -3.03 14.53 -62.52
CA TYR A 6 -3.43 15.23 -61.30
C TYR A 6 -3.81 16.67 -61.69
N THR A 7 -5.10 16.94 -61.82
CA THR A 7 -5.62 18.31 -61.92
C THR A 7 -5.66 18.93 -60.53
N TYR A 8 -4.76 19.88 -60.28
CA TYR A 8 -4.79 20.75 -59.10
C TYR A 8 -5.90 21.78 -59.32
N THR A 9 -7.07 21.59 -58.69
CA THR A 9 -8.16 22.56 -58.68
C THR A 9 -8.45 23.01 -57.26
N GLU A 10 -7.49 23.70 -56.66
CA GLU A 10 -7.76 24.65 -55.58
C GLU A 10 -6.93 25.90 -55.90
N GLU A 11 -7.60 27.05 -56.02
CA GLU A 11 -6.90 28.32 -56.13
C GLU A 11 -6.07 28.53 -54.84
N PRO A 12 -4.78 28.88 -54.93
CA PRO A 12 -3.96 29.13 -53.75
C PRO A 12 -4.55 30.28 -52.94
N SER A 13 -4.95 30.00 -51.70
CA SER A 13 -5.33 31.00 -50.71
C SER A 13 -4.09 31.82 -50.33
N PHE A 14 -3.96 33.03 -50.88
CA PHE A 14 -2.92 34.01 -50.53
C PHE A 14 -3.27 34.86 -49.30
N LYS A 15 -3.91 34.26 -48.29
CA LYS A 15 -4.08 34.91 -46.98
C LYS A 15 -3.29 34.12 -45.94
N PRO A 16 -2.33 34.74 -45.22
CA PRO A 16 -1.76 34.09 -44.05
C PRO A 16 -2.87 33.88 -43.01
N ASP A 17 -3.02 32.66 -42.50
CA ASP A 17 -3.95 32.27 -41.43
C ASP A 17 -3.60 32.86 -40.05
N ASN A 18 -3.07 34.09 -40.01
CA ASN A 18 -2.64 34.78 -38.79
C ASN A 18 -3.67 35.83 -38.33
N ASN A 19 -4.92 35.41 -38.13
CA ASN A 19 -5.96 36.28 -37.56
C ASN A 19 -6.26 35.98 -36.07
N ARG A 20 -5.34 35.30 -35.35
CA ARG A 20 -5.45 35.09 -33.90
C ARG A 20 -4.57 36.09 -33.17
N LEU A 21 -5.19 36.95 -32.36
CA LEU A 21 -4.46 37.84 -31.47
C LEU A 21 -3.67 37.01 -30.43
N PRO A 22 -2.44 37.42 -30.07
CA PRO A 22 -1.68 36.76 -29.01
C PRO A 22 -2.50 36.72 -27.70
N PRO A 23 -2.44 35.61 -26.93
CA PRO A 23 -3.15 35.49 -25.66
C PRO A 23 -2.80 36.64 -24.70
N CYS A 24 -3.83 37.36 -24.26
CA CYS A 24 -3.73 38.47 -23.33
C CYS A 24 -5.02 38.61 -22.51
N ASN A 25 -4.90 39.22 -21.33
CA ASN A 25 -6.04 39.63 -20.52
C ASN A 25 -5.79 41.06 -20.03
N ILE A 26 -6.27 42.02 -20.82
CA ILE A 26 -6.04 43.45 -20.58
C ILE A 26 -6.72 43.89 -19.28
N GLU A 27 -7.90 43.35 -18.98
CA GLU A 27 -8.65 43.67 -17.76
C GLU A 27 -7.88 43.25 -16.50
N ALA A 28 -7.25 42.07 -16.52
CA ALA A 28 -6.39 41.61 -15.43
C ALA A 28 -5.13 42.49 -15.28
N GLU A 29 -4.52 42.92 -16.40
CA GLU A 29 -3.39 43.86 -16.34
C GLU A 29 -3.79 45.21 -15.75
N GLU A 30 -4.92 45.78 -16.20
CA GLU A 30 -5.42 47.04 -15.68
C GLU A 30 -5.79 46.94 -14.19
N GLY A 31 -6.42 45.83 -13.78
CA GLY A 31 -6.77 45.55 -12.39
C GLY A 31 -5.57 45.37 -11.46
N ILE A 32 -4.47 44.76 -11.93
CA ILE A 32 -3.23 44.67 -11.17
C ILE A 32 -2.62 46.07 -10.96
N LEU A 33 -2.48 46.84 -12.03
CA LEU A 33 -1.87 48.16 -11.95
C LEU A 33 -2.70 49.11 -11.10
N GLY A 34 -4.00 49.19 -11.33
CA GLY A 34 -4.89 50.01 -10.50
C GLY A 34 -4.93 49.51 -9.06
N GLY A 35 -4.83 48.20 -8.83
CA GLY A 35 -4.76 47.61 -7.49
C GLY A 35 -3.52 48.05 -6.72
N ILE A 36 -2.35 48.07 -7.37
CA ILE A 36 -1.08 48.58 -6.78
C ILE A 36 -1.16 50.09 -6.50
N LEU A 37 -1.76 50.85 -7.42
CA LEU A 37 -1.88 52.30 -7.28
C LEU A 37 -2.88 52.70 -6.18
N LEU A 38 -3.88 51.84 -5.91
CA LEU A 38 -4.89 52.00 -4.86
C LEU A 38 -4.39 51.52 -3.50
N ASP A 39 -3.71 50.37 -3.47
CA ASP A 39 -3.13 49.73 -2.28
C ASP A 39 -1.65 49.44 -2.52
N PRO A 40 -0.73 50.30 -2.05
CA PRO A 40 0.70 50.13 -2.22
C PRO A 40 1.26 48.82 -1.66
N ASP A 41 0.59 48.20 -0.68
CA ASP A 41 1.06 46.94 -0.09
C ASP A 41 0.77 45.73 -0.99
N ALA A 42 -0.15 45.87 -1.94
CA ALA A 42 -0.52 44.82 -2.88
C ALA A 42 0.67 44.35 -3.75
N ILE A 43 1.66 45.23 -4.01
CA ILE A 43 2.85 44.88 -4.78
C ILE A 43 3.69 43.78 -4.11
N TYR A 44 3.73 43.74 -2.77
CA TYR A 44 4.52 42.75 -2.03
C TYR A 44 4.02 41.32 -2.23
N ARG A 45 2.72 41.15 -2.53
CA ARG A 45 2.12 39.83 -2.81
C ARG A 45 2.49 39.28 -4.20
N ILE A 46 2.90 40.13 -5.14
CA ILE A 46 3.12 39.71 -6.54
C ILE A 46 4.53 39.97 -7.07
N LYS A 47 5.33 40.83 -6.44
CA LYS A 47 6.65 41.27 -6.93
C LYS A 47 7.63 40.13 -7.21
N ASP A 48 7.55 39.02 -6.48
CA ASP A 48 8.50 37.91 -6.58
C ASP A 48 8.17 36.95 -7.75
N ARG A 49 6.95 37.04 -8.30
CA ARG A 49 6.46 36.17 -9.40
C ARG A 49 6.11 36.91 -10.67
N LEU A 50 5.51 38.10 -10.59
CA LEU A 50 5.10 38.88 -11.75
C LEU A 50 6.26 39.77 -12.20
N LYS A 51 6.72 39.56 -13.44
CA LYS A 51 7.78 40.35 -14.08
C LYS A 51 7.18 41.33 -15.10
N PRO A 52 7.84 42.47 -15.38
CA PRO A 52 7.37 43.42 -16.39
C PRO A 52 7.11 42.78 -17.76
N GLU A 53 7.89 41.78 -18.15
CA GLU A 53 7.78 41.11 -19.44
C GLU A 53 6.47 40.32 -19.59
N HIS A 54 5.78 40.01 -18.48
CA HIS A 54 4.51 39.29 -18.49
C HIS A 54 3.32 40.15 -18.95
N PHE A 55 3.42 41.48 -18.89
CA PHE A 55 2.37 42.34 -19.44
C PHE A 55 2.40 42.32 -20.97
N TYR A 56 1.24 42.36 -21.61
CA TYR A 56 1.13 42.45 -23.06
C TYR A 56 1.35 43.90 -23.52
N ILE A 57 0.71 44.86 -22.85
CA ILE A 57 0.73 46.27 -23.24
C ILE A 57 2.04 46.93 -22.78
N GLY A 58 2.77 47.55 -23.71
CA GLY A 58 4.04 48.22 -23.42
C GLY A 58 3.95 49.28 -22.33
N ALA A 59 2.88 50.09 -22.34
CA ALA A 59 2.65 51.08 -21.28
C ALA A 59 2.47 50.42 -19.90
N HIS A 60 1.82 49.27 -19.81
CA HIS A 60 1.65 48.55 -18.55
C HIS A 60 2.98 48.00 -18.02
N LYS A 61 3.87 47.55 -18.92
CA LYS A 61 5.25 47.16 -18.56
C LYS A 61 5.99 48.30 -17.89
N ASP A 62 5.96 49.48 -18.52
CA ASP A 62 6.65 50.68 -18.04
C ASP A 62 6.11 51.12 -16.68
N ILE A 63 4.78 51.11 -16.49
CA ILE A 63 4.12 51.44 -15.21
C ILE A 63 4.54 50.45 -14.12
N TYR A 64 4.44 49.14 -14.37
CA TYR A 64 4.82 48.13 -13.38
C TYR A 64 6.31 48.19 -13.04
N GLN A 65 7.17 48.47 -14.01
CA GLN A 65 8.60 48.65 -13.80
C GLN A 65 8.89 49.86 -12.90
N ALA A 66 8.14 50.96 -13.05
CA ALA A 66 8.21 52.09 -12.13
C ALA A 66 7.83 51.69 -10.70
N CYS A 67 6.71 50.95 -10.54
CA CYS A 67 6.27 50.45 -9.23
C CYS A 67 7.33 49.55 -8.57
N LEU A 68 7.95 48.63 -9.31
CA LEU A 68 9.04 47.80 -8.80
C LEU A 68 10.26 48.63 -8.36
N ARG A 69 10.62 49.69 -9.09
CA ARG A 69 11.75 50.57 -8.74
C ARG A 69 11.46 51.39 -7.49
N LEU A 70 10.23 51.89 -7.33
CA LEU A 70 9.80 52.61 -6.14
C LEU A 70 9.79 51.67 -4.91
N CYS A 71 9.20 50.49 -5.05
CA CYS A 71 9.18 49.46 -4.01
C CYS A 71 10.61 49.07 -3.57
N LYS A 72 11.55 48.89 -4.51
CA LYS A 72 12.97 48.64 -4.20
C LYS A 72 13.65 49.76 -3.40
N ARG A 73 13.19 51.00 -3.56
CA ARG A 73 13.67 52.18 -2.81
C ARG A 73 12.94 52.39 -1.48
N GLY A 74 12.01 51.51 -1.12
CA GLY A 74 11.15 51.66 0.06
C GLY A 74 10.14 52.81 -0.06
N GLN A 75 9.84 53.27 -1.28
CA GLN A 75 8.85 54.30 -1.54
C GLN A 75 7.49 53.66 -1.85
N PRO A 76 6.37 54.28 -1.43
CA PRO A 76 5.03 53.78 -1.73
C PRO A 76 4.77 53.82 -3.24
N THR A 77 3.98 52.87 -3.72
CA THR A 77 3.63 52.70 -5.14
C THR A 77 2.24 53.23 -5.46
N ASP A 78 1.77 54.23 -4.71
CA ASP A 78 0.48 54.88 -4.95
C ASP A 78 0.47 55.74 -6.22
N LEU A 79 -0.73 56.18 -6.63
CA LEU A 79 -0.94 57.01 -7.81
C LEU A 79 -0.04 58.25 -7.85
N LEU A 80 0.19 58.93 -6.73
CA LEU A 80 0.96 60.16 -6.67
C LEU A 80 2.46 59.87 -6.91
N HIS A 81 3.01 58.90 -6.19
CA HIS A 81 4.43 58.56 -6.24
C HIS A 81 4.81 57.95 -7.59
N VAL A 82 3.96 57.07 -8.13
CA VAL A 82 4.18 56.49 -9.48
C VAL A 82 4.11 57.59 -10.55
N THR A 83 3.15 58.52 -10.45
CA THR A 83 3.05 59.64 -11.39
C THR A 83 4.28 60.55 -11.33
N SER A 84 4.76 60.91 -10.13
CA SER A 84 5.97 61.73 -9.98
C SER A 84 7.17 61.02 -10.58
N TRP A 85 7.37 59.75 -10.25
CA TRP A 85 8.51 58.98 -10.74
C TRP A 85 8.53 58.89 -12.26
N LEU A 86 7.37 58.62 -12.88
CA LEU A 86 7.24 58.57 -14.35
C LEU A 86 7.44 59.94 -15.01
N SER A 87 7.06 61.03 -14.33
CA SER A 87 7.31 62.40 -14.79
C SER A 87 8.79 62.75 -14.75
N ASP A 88 9.48 62.42 -13.67
CA ASP A 88 10.90 62.74 -13.45
C ASP A 88 11.84 61.98 -14.39
N HIS A 89 11.35 60.90 -15.02
CA HIS A 89 12.11 60.06 -15.95
C HIS A 89 11.55 60.11 -17.39
N ASP A 90 10.73 61.12 -17.72
CA ASP A 90 10.16 61.33 -19.07
C ASP A 90 9.33 60.17 -19.64
N PHE A 91 8.87 59.23 -18.81
CA PHE A 91 8.02 58.11 -19.22
C PHE A 91 6.52 58.45 -19.22
N LEU A 92 6.12 59.51 -18.50
CA LEU A 92 4.72 59.88 -18.34
C LEU A 92 3.97 60.14 -19.68
N PRO A 93 4.55 60.84 -20.69
CA PRO A 93 3.90 61.00 -21.98
C PRO A 93 3.72 59.67 -22.72
N ARG A 94 4.69 58.76 -22.59
CA ARG A 94 4.73 57.46 -23.29
C ARG A 94 3.63 56.51 -22.84
N ILE A 95 3.20 56.61 -21.59
CA ILE A 95 2.13 55.76 -21.03
C ILE A 95 0.72 56.37 -21.18
N GLY A 96 0.58 57.53 -21.86
CA GLY A 96 -0.70 58.20 -22.06
C GLY A 96 -1.05 59.27 -21.02
N GLY A 97 -0.08 59.71 -20.22
CA GLY A 97 -0.24 60.80 -19.26
C GLY A 97 -0.99 60.42 -17.97
N ARG A 98 -1.18 61.42 -17.10
CA ARG A 98 -1.81 61.24 -15.77
C ARG A 98 -3.22 60.64 -15.85
N ASN A 99 -3.99 61.01 -16.88
CA ASN A 99 -5.36 60.53 -17.06
C ASN A 99 -5.42 59.01 -17.23
N LYS A 100 -4.42 58.40 -17.87
CA LYS A 100 -4.39 56.94 -18.05
C LYS A 100 -4.17 56.22 -16.73
N LEU A 101 -3.29 56.73 -15.85
CA LEU A 101 -3.09 56.17 -14.51
C LEU A 101 -4.34 56.32 -13.63
N ALA A 102 -5.02 57.47 -13.69
CA ALA A 102 -6.29 57.67 -12.98
C ALA A 102 -7.36 56.68 -13.46
N THR A 103 -7.44 56.43 -14.77
CA THR A 103 -8.37 55.45 -15.35
C THR A 103 -8.11 54.03 -14.84
N LEU A 104 -6.85 53.64 -14.60
CA LEU A 104 -6.51 52.32 -14.03
C LEU A 104 -7.04 52.17 -12.61
N VAL A 105 -6.91 53.23 -11.80
CA VAL A 105 -7.45 53.27 -10.44
C VAL A 105 -8.98 53.20 -10.47
N ASP A 106 -9.63 54.01 -11.31
CA ASP A 106 -11.10 54.05 -11.41
C ASP A 106 -11.71 52.73 -11.88
N ARG A 107 -11.00 51.98 -12.73
CA ARG A 107 -11.44 50.65 -13.22
C ARG A 107 -11.21 49.54 -12.21
N THR A 108 -10.42 49.77 -11.16
CA THR A 108 -10.09 48.73 -10.18
C THR A 108 -10.99 48.85 -8.96
N VAL A 109 -11.79 47.81 -8.72
CA VAL A 109 -12.73 47.78 -7.59
C VAL A 109 -12.03 47.48 -6.26
N SER A 110 -11.01 46.62 -6.26
CA SER A 110 -10.28 46.21 -5.05
C SER A 110 -8.95 45.53 -5.38
N ALA A 111 -7.97 45.65 -4.48
CA ALA A 111 -6.69 44.94 -4.56
C ALA A 111 -6.75 43.51 -3.97
N VAL A 112 -7.89 43.05 -3.42
CA VAL A 112 -7.98 41.75 -2.72
C VAL A 112 -7.57 40.58 -3.63
N ASN A 113 -8.01 40.58 -4.90
CA ASN A 113 -7.79 39.47 -5.85
C ASN A 113 -6.52 39.60 -6.70
N ILE A 114 -5.57 40.45 -6.32
CA ILE A 114 -4.38 40.74 -7.14
C ILE A 114 -3.53 39.49 -7.42
N ASP A 115 -3.51 38.53 -6.50
CA ASP A 115 -2.81 37.26 -6.62
C ASP A 115 -3.33 36.42 -7.81
N SER A 116 -4.65 36.30 -7.92
CA SER A 116 -5.32 35.54 -8.99
C SER A 116 -5.19 36.24 -10.33
N LEU A 117 -5.33 37.57 -10.37
CA LEU A 117 -5.15 38.35 -11.58
C LEU A 117 -3.71 38.25 -12.10
N ALA A 118 -2.72 38.31 -11.20
CA ALA A 118 -1.31 38.13 -11.56
C ALA A 118 -1.06 36.77 -12.22
N PHE A 119 -1.67 35.70 -11.70
CA PHE A 119 -1.56 34.38 -12.32
C PHE A 119 -2.12 34.35 -13.76
N LEU A 120 -3.27 34.97 -14.01
CA LEU A 120 -3.85 35.05 -15.37
C LEU A 120 -2.93 35.78 -16.36
N VAL A 121 -2.28 36.86 -15.92
CA VAL A 121 -1.32 37.61 -16.77
C VAL A 121 -0.07 36.78 -17.04
N ILE A 122 0.45 36.08 -16.03
CA ILE A 122 1.60 35.19 -16.14
C ILE A 122 1.28 34.01 -17.09
N GLU A 123 0.12 33.37 -16.95
CA GLU A 123 -0.28 32.26 -17.81
C GLU A 123 -0.36 32.69 -19.29
N ASN A 124 -0.97 33.85 -19.54
CA ASN A 124 -1.01 34.42 -20.89
C ASN A 124 0.39 34.76 -21.41
N ALA A 125 1.31 35.19 -20.56
CA ALA A 125 2.71 35.41 -20.94
C ALA A 125 3.40 34.10 -21.37
N TRP A 126 3.22 33.00 -20.63
CA TRP A 126 3.76 31.69 -21.03
C TRP A 126 3.16 31.20 -22.35
N ARG A 127 1.87 31.43 -22.59
CA ARG A 127 1.25 31.12 -23.89
C ARG A 127 1.89 31.93 -25.03
N ARG A 128 2.18 33.22 -24.81
CA ARG A 128 2.90 34.04 -25.80
C ARG A 128 4.34 33.58 -26.01
N GLU A 129 5.03 33.18 -24.95
CA GLU A 129 6.37 32.61 -25.03
C GLU A 129 6.37 31.29 -25.81
N ALA A 130 5.38 30.41 -25.59
CA ALA A 130 5.21 29.18 -26.35
C ALA A 130 4.98 29.45 -27.84
N ILE A 131 4.12 30.43 -28.19
CA ILE A 131 3.91 30.84 -29.59
C ILE A 131 5.21 31.36 -30.20
N LYS A 132 5.95 32.21 -29.46
CA LYS A 132 7.25 32.73 -29.91
C LYS A 132 8.24 31.59 -30.17
N ASN A 133 8.37 30.66 -29.23
CA ASN A 133 9.25 29.49 -29.37
C ASN A 133 8.83 28.64 -30.57
N ALA A 134 7.53 28.41 -30.78
CA ALA A 134 7.03 27.65 -31.93
C ALA A 134 7.40 28.32 -33.26
N ASN A 135 7.23 29.65 -33.38
CA ASN A 135 7.62 30.39 -34.59
C ASN A 135 9.13 30.34 -34.84
N GLU A 136 9.95 30.40 -33.78
CA GLU A 136 11.39 30.27 -33.92
C GLU A 136 11.82 28.84 -34.30
N LEU A 137 11.10 27.82 -33.81
CA LEU A 137 11.31 26.43 -34.20
C LEU A 137 10.93 26.20 -35.68
N GLU A 138 9.82 26.79 -36.11
CA GLU A 138 9.41 26.81 -37.52
C GLU A 138 10.50 27.43 -38.40
N GLN A 139 11.03 28.59 -38.00
CA GLN A 139 12.13 29.25 -38.71
C GLN A 139 13.40 28.39 -38.78
N LEU A 140 13.77 27.76 -37.66
CA LEU A 140 14.92 26.83 -37.62
C LEU A 140 14.71 25.62 -38.52
N ALA A 141 13.48 25.10 -38.64
CA ALA A 141 13.17 23.98 -39.52
C ALA A 141 13.26 24.34 -41.02
N TYR A 142 13.05 25.61 -41.37
CA TYR A 142 13.24 26.11 -42.73
C TYR A 142 14.71 26.42 -43.08
N ASP A 143 15.60 26.48 -42.08
CA ASP A 143 17.02 26.72 -42.31
C ASP A 143 17.71 25.48 -42.89
N THR A 144 18.18 25.61 -44.14
CA THR A 144 18.88 24.53 -44.86
C THR A 144 20.40 24.57 -44.70
N GLN A 145 20.94 25.60 -44.02
CA GLN A 145 22.38 25.74 -43.80
C GLN A 145 22.85 25.05 -42.51
N THR A 146 21.96 24.88 -41.54
CA THR A 146 22.26 24.25 -40.25
C THR A 146 22.04 22.74 -40.31
N GLU A 147 22.94 21.94 -39.71
CA GLU A 147 22.78 20.49 -39.67
C GLU A 147 21.61 20.05 -38.77
N TRP A 148 20.93 18.97 -39.15
CA TRP A 148 19.79 18.43 -38.39
C TRP A 148 20.13 18.12 -36.91
N ALA A 149 21.35 17.68 -36.63
CA ALA A 149 21.78 17.38 -35.26
C ALA A 149 21.71 18.63 -34.35
N GLU A 150 22.14 19.78 -34.85
CA GLU A 150 22.09 21.05 -34.11
C GLU A 150 20.64 21.54 -33.96
N ILE A 151 19.84 21.44 -35.03
CA ILE A 151 18.41 21.77 -35.01
C ILE A 151 17.67 20.91 -33.97
N SER A 152 17.91 19.60 -33.94
CA SER A 152 17.25 18.68 -33.02
C SER A 152 17.54 19.00 -31.55
N VAL A 153 18.78 19.38 -31.22
CA VAL A 153 19.15 19.80 -29.86
C VAL A 153 18.49 21.13 -29.49
N ALA A 154 18.46 22.10 -30.42
CA ALA A 154 17.78 23.37 -30.22
C ALA A 154 16.26 23.19 -29.99
N PHE A 155 15.64 22.26 -30.73
CA PHE A 155 14.26 21.84 -30.54
C PHE A 155 14.01 21.30 -29.14
N GLU A 156 14.83 20.33 -28.70
CA GLU A 156 14.69 19.73 -27.38
C GLU A 156 14.80 20.78 -26.27
N ASN A 157 15.77 21.69 -26.36
CA ASN A 157 15.96 22.74 -25.36
C ASN A 157 14.78 23.72 -25.28
N LYS A 158 14.24 24.17 -26.43
CA LYS A 158 13.09 25.09 -26.45
C LYS A 158 11.78 24.43 -26.03
N ILE A 159 11.62 23.14 -26.28
CA ILE A 159 10.46 22.37 -25.83
C ILE A 159 10.54 22.14 -24.31
N LYS A 160 11.73 21.83 -23.79
CA LYS A 160 11.96 21.67 -22.34
C LYS A 160 11.61 22.93 -21.54
N THR A 161 11.95 24.13 -22.04
CA THR A 161 11.57 25.38 -21.36
C THR A 161 10.05 25.55 -21.26
N VAL A 162 9.30 25.21 -22.31
CA VAL A 162 7.83 25.25 -22.28
C VAL A 162 7.26 24.24 -21.27
N PHE A 163 7.80 23.02 -21.20
CA PHE A 163 7.34 22.02 -20.21
C PHE A 163 7.69 22.37 -18.76
N SER A 164 8.70 23.21 -18.55
CA SER A 164 9.10 23.67 -17.21
C SER A 164 8.26 24.83 -16.67
N ALA A 165 7.34 25.38 -17.48
CA ALA A 165 6.47 26.46 -17.04
C ALA A 165 5.56 26.00 -15.88
N PRO A 166 5.44 26.80 -14.79
CA PRO A 166 4.55 26.47 -13.68
C PRO A 166 3.10 26.36 -14.15
N VAL A 167 2.38 25.35 -13.64
CA VAL A 167 0.94 25.15 -13.94
C VAL A 167 0.07 25.72 -12.82
N ALA A 168 0.68 26.14 -11.71
CA ALA A 168 -0.02 26.65 -10.53
C ALA A 168 0.56 27.99 -10.03
N PRO A 169 -0.23 28.78 -9.26
CA PRO A 169 0.14 30.13 -8.81
C PRO A 169 1.37 30.18 -7.88
N THR A 170 1.55 29.15 -7.06
CA THR A 170 2.67 29.06 -6.11
C THR A 170 3.61 27.91 -6.44
N GLN A 171 4.86 28.00 -5.94
CA GLN A 171 5.84 26.93 -6.09
C GLN A 171 5.37 25.63 -5.41
N GLU A 172 4.75 25.73 -4.23
CA GLU A 172 4.23 24.57 -3.49
C GLU A 172 3.07 23.90 -4.24
N GLU A 173 2.10 24.67 -4.74
CA GLU A 173 0.99 24.11 -5.54
C GLU A 173 1.50 23.47 -6.84
N ASN A 174 2.53 24.05 -7.46
CA ASN A 174 3.11 23.49 -8.68
C ASN A 174 3.85 22.17 -8.37
N GLN A 175 4.58 22.11 -7.26
CA GLN A 175 5.21 20.86 -6.78
C GLN A 175 4.16 19.80 -6.45
N LEU A 176 3.06 20.19 -5.80
CA LEU A 176 1.94 19.31 -5.47
C LEU A 176 1.25 18.80 -6.75
N TRP A 177 1.04 19.65 -7.75
CA TRP A 177 0.49 19.25 -9.04
C TRP A 177 1.39 18.24 -9.75
N GLN A 178 2.70 18.50 -9.82
CA GLN A 178 3.69 17.59 -10.41
C GLN A 178 3.72 16.25 -9.66
N TYR A 179 3.68 16.28 -8.33
CA TYR A 179 3.58 15.10 -7.49
C TYR A 179 2.32 14.29 -7.81
N ASN A 180 1.15 14.93 -7.82
CA ASN A 180 -0.13 14.27 -8.08
C ASN A 180 -0.21 13.65 -9.48
N GLN A 181 0.33 14.33 -10.50
CA GLN A 181 0.44 13.76 -11.86
C GLN A 181 1.31 12.51 -11.87
N LEU A 182 2.48 12.57 -11.23
CA LEU A 182 3.41 11.44 -11.16
C LEU A 182 2.79 10.25 -10.41
N ILE A 183 2.12 10.50 -9.28
CA ILE A 183 1.39 9.46 -8.52
C ILE A 183 0.27 8.88 -9.37
N SER A 184 -0.52 9.69 -10.08
CA SER A 184 -1.59 9.17 -10.94
C SER A 184 -1.06 8.28 -12.08
N GLN A 185 0.10 8.62 -12.64
CA GLN A 185 0.76 7.77 -13.64
C GLN A 185 1.25 6.46 -13.02
N LEU A 186 1.88 6.53 -11.84
CA LEU A 186 2.33 5.34 -11.10
C LEU A 186 1.15 4.44 -10.73
N GLU A 187 0.06 4.99 -10.20
CA GLU A 187 -1.18 4.25 -9.93
C GLU A 187 -1.70 3.53 -11.16
N LYS A 188 -1.75 4.19 -12.33
CA LYS A 188 -2.17 3.53 -13.58
C LYS A 188 -1.24 2.38 -13.94
N ILE A 189 0.07 2.52 -13.74
CA ILE A 189 1.04 1.45 -14.00
C ILE A 189 0.79 0.29 -13.03
N TYR A 190 0.72 0.55 -11.73
CA TYR A 190 0.56 -0.46 -10.70
C TYR A 190 -0.80 -1.16 -10.74
N LEU A 191 -1.88 -0.42 -11.02
CA LEU A 191 -3.27 -0.90 -10.98
C LEU A 191 -3.76 -1.47 -12.31
N LYS A 192 -3.20 -1.09 -13.47
CA LYS A 192 -3.70 -1.54 -14.79
C LYS A 192 -2.71 -2.42 -15.55
N THR A 193 -1.47 -2.55 -15.10
CA THR A 193 -0.46 -3.36 -15.81
C THR A 193 -0.22 -4.65 -15.04
N SER A 194 -0.92 -5.71 -15.44
CA SER A 194 -0.83 -7.03 -14.81
C SER A 194 0.47 -7.77 -15.16
N ASN A 195 1.07 -7.50 -16.33
CA ASN A 195 2.33 -8.12 -16.74
C ASN A 195 3.54 -7.46 -16.04
N PRO A 196 4.36 -8.20 -15.28
CA PRO A 196 5.49 -7.64 -14.53
C PRO A 196 6.59 -7.03 -15.42
N GLY A 197 6.90 -7.65 -16.56
CA GLY A 197 7.91 -7.13 -17.49
C GLY A 197 7.47 -5.82 -18.15
N LEU A 198 6.20 -5.74 -18.57
CA LEU A 198 5.62 -4.51 -19.10
C LEU A 198 5.52 -3.42 -18.03
N LYS A 199 5.23 -3.79 -16.78
CA LYS A 199 5.25 -2.87 -15.64
C LYS A 199 6.63 -2.25 -15.46
N LEU A 200 7.69 -3.08 -15.42
CA LEU A 200 9.07 -2.61 -15.32
C LEU A 200 9.44 -1.69 -16.50
N TYR A 201 9.10 -2.07 -17.73
CA TYR A 201 9.34 -1.25 -18.91
C TYR A 201 8.67 0.14 -18.81
N LYS A 202 7.40 0.19 -18.42
CA LYS A 202 6.68 1.47 -18.22
C LYS A 202 7.26 2.30 -17.07
N LEU A 203 7.75 1.67 -16.00
CA LEU A 203 8.45 2.36 -14.92
C LEU A 203 9.79 2.95 -15.40
N GLN A 204 10.54 2.22 -16.24
CA GLN A 204 11.78 2.73 -16.84
C GLN A 204 11.51 3.91 -17.77
N GLU A 205 10.47 3.84 -18.60
CA GLU A 205 10.04 4.95 -19.46
C GLU A 205 9.66 6.18 -18.63
N LEU A 206 8.89 5.99 -17.56
CA LEU A 206 8.50 7.07 -16.66
C LEU A 206 9.69 7.68 -15.90
N ALA A 207 10.67 6.86 -15.51
CA ALA A 207 11.91 7.30 -14.88
C ALA A 207 12.77 8.13 -15.85
N ASN A 208 12.91 7.69 -17.10
CA ASN A 208 13.64 8.44 -18.13
C ASN A 208 13.01 9.81 -18.40
N ASN A 209 11.68 9.90 -18.34
CA ASN A 209 10.93 11.14 -18.50
C ASN A 209 10.87 12.01 -17.22
N SER A 210 11.41 11.52 -16.10
CA SER A 210 11.41 12.19 -14.80
C SER A 210 12.84 12.59 -14.40
N PRO A 211 13.24 13.87 -14.52
CA PRO A 211 14.62 14.29 -14.27
C PRO A 211 15.16 13.83 -12.91
N GLY A 212 16.29 13.11 -12.93
CA GLY A 212 17.01 12.68 -11.73
C GLY A 212 16.36 11.55 -10.93
N ARG A 213 15.26 10.94 -11.40
CA ARG A 213 14.60 9.83 -10.71
C ARG A 213 14.94 8.50 -11.37
N ARG A 214 15.36 7.52 -10.57
CA ARG A 214 15.47 6.12 -10.98
C ARG A 214 14.15 5.41 -10.74
N VAL A 215 13.97 4.23 -11.33
CA VAL A 215 12.82 3.36 -11.06
C VAL A 215 12.58 3.20 -9.56
N LYS A 216 13.63 2.86 -8.80
CA LYS A 216 13.54 2.72 -7.33
C LYS A 216 12.96 3.97 -6.65
N ASP A 217 13.37 5.16 -7.08
CA ASP A 217 12.90 6.41 -6.46
C ASP A 217 11.39 6.61 -6.74
N LEU A 218 10.88 6.15 -7.89
CA LEU A 218 9.45 6.13 -8.22
C LEU A 218 8.68 5.09 -7.41
N GLU A 219 9.24 3.89 -7.23
CA GLU A 219 8.65 2.84 -6.39
C GLU A 219 8.53 3.30 -4.94
N ASP A 220 9.59 3.90 -4.39
CA ASP A 220 9.60 4.46 -3.03
C ASP A 220 8.57 5.60 -2.89
N LEU A 221 8.44 6.45 -3.91
CA LEU A 221 7.47 7.55 -3.93
C LEU A 221 6.02 7.04 -3.94
N TYR A 222 5.71 6.04 -4.78
CA TYR A 222 4.41 5.39 -4.80
C TYR A 222 4.10 4.72 -3.45
N MET A 223 5.07 4.04 -2.86
CA MET A 223 4.86 3.41 -1.54
C MET A 223 4.58 4.42 -0.44
N LYS A 224 5.25 5.57 -0.47
CA LYS A 224 4.97 6.66 0.46
C LYS A 224 3.61 7.29 0.22
N SER A 225 3.13 7.37 -1.02
CA SER A 225 1.76 7.87 -1.29
C SER A 225 0.69 6.94 -0.73
N LEU A 226 0.92 5.62 -0.75
CA LEU A 226 0.02 4.66 -0.11
C LEU A 226 -0.06 4.82 1.42
N CYS A 227 0.94 5.46 2.05
CA CYS A 227 0.91 5.77 3.48
C CYS A 227 0.06 7.02 3.80
N ALA A 228 -0.24 7.85 2.81
CA ALA A 228 -1.02 9.07 2.97
C ALA A 228 -2.55 8.82 3.03
N THR A 229 -3.00 7.56 2.84
CA THR A 229 -4.40 7.15 3.05
C THR A 229 -4.69 6.96 4.55
N VAL A 230 -4.32 7.95 5.37
CA VAL A 230 -4.78 8.00 6.75
C VAL A 230 -6.24 8.43 6.69
N GLU A 231 -7.14 7.54 7.12
CA GLU A 231 -8.54 7.91 7.26
C GLU A 231 -8.67 9.14 8.17
N PRO A 232 -9.63 10.04 7.90
CA PRO A 232 -9.88 11.17 8.79
C PRO A 232 -10.14 10.65 10.21
N ARG A 233 -9.69 11.40 11.21
CA ARG A 233 -9.96 11.06 12.61
C ARG A 233 -11.47 10.99 12.81
N LYS A 234 -11.97 9.80 13.15
CA LYS A 234 -13.35 9.58 13.54
C LYS A 234 -13.53 9.76 15.04
N SER A 235 -14.69 10.25 15.47
CA SER A 235 -15.12 10.15 16.86
C SER A 235 -15.48 8.70 17.22
N LEU A 236 -15.59 8.39 18.52
CA LEU A 236 -16.00 7.03 18.93
C LEU A 236 -17.45 6.74 18.48
N ASP A 237 -18.31 7.75 18.51
CA ASP A 237 -19.71 7.66 18.09
C ASP A 237 -19.82 7.42 16.57
N GLU A 238 -19.01 8.12 15.76
CA GLU A 238 -18.94 7.91 14.29
C GLU A 238 -18.46 6.50 13.95
N LEU A 239 -17.47 5.98 14.68
CA LEU A 239 -17.00 4.62 14.49
C LEU A 239 -18.07 3.59 14.90
N GLU A 240 -18.82 3.86 15.97
CA GLU A 240 -19.92 2.99 16.42
C GLU A 240 -21.08 2.98 15.40
N GLU A 241 -21.39 4.11 14.77
CA GLU A 241 -22.40 4.19 13.70
C GLU A 241 -21.95 3.43 12.44
N GLU A 242 -20.67 3.53 12.07
CA GLU A 242 -20.10 2.87 10.90
C GLU A 242 -19.98 1.35 11.07
N VAL A 243 -19.45 0.90 12.21
CA VAL A 243 -19.21 -0.52 12.49
C VAL A 243 -20.49 -1.21 13.00
N GLY A 244 -21.37 -0.47 13.67
CA GLY A 244 -22.54 -0.97 14.36
C GLY A 244 -22.21 -1.75 15.65
N THR A 245 -23.25 -2.27 16.31
CA THR A 245 -23.10 -3.10 17.53
C THR A 245 -22.85 -4.59 17.22
N GLN A 246 -22.76 -4.97 15.94
CA GLN A 246 -22.64 -6.37 15.56
C GLN A 246 -21.22 -6.89 15.79
N GLY A 247 -21.11 -8.03 16.48
CA GLY A 247 -19.85 -8.73 16.66
C GLY A 247 -19.22 -9.17 15.32
N ARG A 248 -17.93 -9.52 15.38
CA ARG A 248 -17.14 -9.94 14.20
C ARG A 248 -17.86 -11.04 13.41
N LYS A 249 -17.96 -10.87 12.09
CA LYS A 249 -18.56 -11.87 11.18
C LYS A 249 -17.58 -13.00 10.89
N TRP A 250 -18.12 -14.20 10.64
CA TRP A 250 -17.35 -15.42 10.38
C TRP A 250 -17.72 -16.02 9.03
N LEU A 251 -16.78 -16.65 8.34
CA LEU A 251 -17.06 -17.58 7.23
C LEU A 251 -17.36 -18.97 7.76
N LEU A 252 -16.51 -19.42 8.69
CA LEU A 252 -16.66 -20.65 9.44
C LEU A 252 -16.44 -20.30 10.91
N GLY A 253 -17.50 -20.44 11.72
CA GLY A 253 -17.52 -20.01 13.12
C GLY A 253 -16.33 -20.57 13.87
N GLY A 254 -15.63 -19.70 14.59
CA GLY A 254 -14.43 -20.04 15.34
C GLY A 254 -13.16 -20.27 14.52
N ILE A 255 -13.21 -20.69 13.25
CA ILE A 255 -11.96 -20.98 12.50
C ILE A 255 -11.55 -19.80 11.62
N LEU A 256 -12.47 -19.29 10.80
CA LEU A 256 -12.17 -18.26 9.80
C LEU A 256 -13.15 -17.08 9.91
N PRO A 257 -12.70 -15.93 10.43
CA PRO A 257 -13.44 -14.67 10.35
C PRO A 257 -13.65 -14.21 8.90
N GLN A 258 -14.62 -13.33 8.66
CA GLN A 258 -14.74 -12.59 7.40
C GLN A 258 -13.74 -11.41 7.35
N ALA A 259 -13.48 -10.88 6.14
CA ALA A 259 -12.67 -9.68 5.90
C ALA A 259 -11.32 -9.68 6.64
N THR A 260 -10.62 -10.82 6.60
CA THR A 260 -9.38 -11.02 7.35
C THR A 260 -8.32 -11.72 6.52
N THR A 261 -7.08 -11.60 6.96
CA THR A 261 -5.97 -12.42 6.47
C THR A 261 -5.61 -13.50 7.48
N ALA A 262 -5.51 -14.74 6.99
CA ALA A 262 -5.13 -15.91 7.77
C ALA A 262 -3.91 -16.60 7.15
N LEU A 263 -3.00 -17.04 8.01
CA LEU A 263 -1.81 -17.78 7.63
C LEU A 263 -1.93 -19.23 8.10
N VAL A 264 -1.85 -20.19 7.18
CA VAL A 264 -1.78 -21.61 7.49
C VAL A 264 -0.33 -22.07 7.42
N ILE A 265 0.18 -22.52 8.56
CA ILE A 265 1.57 -22.94 8.76
C ILE A 265 1.62 -24.44 9.01
N ALA A 266 2.41 -25.18 8.24
CA ALA A 266 2.67 -26.60 8.50
C ALA A 266 4.00 -27.06 7.91
N ASP A 267 4.53 -28.18 8.41
CA ASP A 267 5.67 -28.87 7.81
C ASP A 267 5.29 -29.46 6.44
N GLY A 268 6.30 -29.79 5.65
CA GLY A 268 6.13 -30.56 4.41
C GLY A 268 5.43 -31.90 4.67
N GLY A 269 4.44 -32.25 3.83
CA GLY A 269 3.73 -33.54 3.91
C GLY A 269 2.72 -33.67 5.06
N VAL A 270 2.37 -32.60 5.77
CA VAL A 270 1.36 -32.62 6.85
C VAL A 270 -0.08 -32.56 6.31
N GLY A 271 -0.27 -32.06 5.08
CA GLY A 271 -1.59 -31.99 4.42
C GLY A 271 -2.25 -30.61 4.41
N LYS A 272 -1.50 -29.51 4.60
CA LYS A 272 -2.02 -28.13 4.62
C LYS A 272 -2.92 -27.74 3.44
N THR A 273 -2.52 -28.09 2.22
CA THR A 273 -3.32 -27.84 1.01
C THR A 273 -4.63 -28.62 1.03
N LYS A 274 -4.58 -29.90 1.46
CA LYS A 274 -5.78 -30.75 1.57
C LYS A 274 -6.71 -30.29 2.68
N PHE A 275 -6.15 -29.83 3.80
CA PHE A 275 -6.91 -29.19 4.88
C PHE A 275 -7.66 -27.95 4.38
N LEU A 276 -7.04 -27.11 3.57
CA LEU A 276 -7.73 -25.97 2.98
C LEU A 276 -8.78 -26.40 1.96
N TYR A 277 -8.53 -27.40 1.12
CA TYR A 277 -9.56 -27.93 0.22
C TYR A 277 -10.79 -28.45 0.97
N ASP A 278 -10.57 -29.09 2.13
CA ASP A 278 -11.63 -29.56 3.00
C ASP A 278 -12.47 -28.40 3.58
N LEU A 279 -11.81 -27.34 4.08
CA LEU A 279 -12.51 -26.13 4.54
C LEU A 279 -13.25 -25.41 3.42
N LEU A 280 -12.61 -25.21 2.27
CA LEU A 280 -13.20 -24.54 1.11
C LEU A 280 -14.40 -25.31 0.57
N HIS A 281 -14.35 -26.64 0.59
CA HIS A 281 -15.50 -27.49 0.21
C HIS A 281 -16.69 -27.19 1.11
N CYS A 282 -16.51 -27.19 2.43
CA CYS A 282 -17.57 -26.89 3.39
C CYS A 282 -18.10 -25.45 3.25
N ILE A 283 -17.24 -24.46 3.01
CA ILE A 283 -17.65 -23.07 2.79
C ILE A 283 -18.45 -22.93 1.49
N ALA A 284 -18.03 -23.62 0.43
CA ALA A 284 -18.74 -23.63 -0.84
C ALA A 284 -20.08 -24.36 -0.79
N ASP A 285 -20.18 -25.40 0.04
CA ASP A 285 -21.41 -26.19 0.25
C ASP A 285 -22.33 -25.60 1.35
N GLY A 286 -21.83 -24.62 2.12
CA GLY A 286 -22.50 -24.04 3.29
C GLY A 286 -22.78 -25.04 4.43
N LYS A 287 -22.04 -26.16 4.47
CA LYS A 287 -22.16 -27.16 5.52
C LYS A 287 -21.17 -26.89 6.65
N ASN A 288 -21.59 -27.23 7.87
CA ASN A 288 -20.72 -27.17 9.03
C ASN A 288 -19.49 -28.06 8.81
N TRP A 289 -18.32 -27.56 9.20
CA TRP A 289 -17.10 -28.35 9.20
C TRP A 289 -16.88 -28.87 10.61
N ASN A 290 -17.02 -30.17 10.87
CA ASN A 290 -16.73 -30.77 12.18
C ASN A 290 -17.38 -30.07 13.41
N GLY A 291 -18.62 -29.61 13.27
CA GLY A 291 -19.34 -28.88 14.32
C GLY A 291 -19.09 -27.37 14.35
N PHE A 292 -18.12 -26.87 13.58
CA PHE A 292 -17.92 -25.44 13.35
C PHE A 292 -18.95 -24.93 12.34
N PRO A 293 -19.80 -23.94 12.69
CA PRO A 293 -20.93 -23.54 11.86
C PRO A 293 -20.50 -22.78 10.60
N ALA A 294 -21.03 -23.18 9.45
CA ALA A 294 -21.01 -22.33 8.27
C ALA A 294 -22.07 -21.23 8.42
N THR A 295 -21.71 -19.99 8.10
CA THR A 295 -22.56 -18.81 8.31
C THR A 295 -23.31 -18.36 7.06
N ALA A 296 -23.36 -19.18 6.02
CA ALA A 296 -24.18 -18.98 4.84
C ALA A 296 -24.54 -20.33 4.23
N ASP A 297 -25.61 -20.35 3.43
CA ASP A 297 -26.06 -21.55 2.72
C ASP A 297 -25.06 -22.02 1.66
N SER A 298 -24.28 -21.11 1.10
CA SER A 298 -23.19 -21.42 0.19
C SER A 298 -22.41 -20.13 -0.14
N ARG A 299 -21.13 -20.26 -0.51
CA ARG A 299 -20.28 -19.13 -0.92
C ARG A 299 -19.36 -19.49 -2.07
N ARG A 300 -18.96 -18.49 -2.86
CA ARG A 300 -17.92 -18.66 -3.89
C ARG A 300 -16.54 -18.68 -3.25
N VAL A 301 -15.69 -19.57 -3.72
CA VAL A 301 -14.31 -19.75 -3.23
C VAL A 301 -13.34 -19.67 -4.40
N LEU A 302 -12.21 -18.98 -4.23
CA LEU A 302 -11.22 -18.79 -5.28
C LEU A 302 -9.86 -19.32 -4.82
N ILE A 303 -9.22 -20.14 -5.65
CA ILE A 303 -7.94 -20.80 -5.34
C ILE A 303 -6.87 -20.31 -6.30
N TYR A 304 -5.83 -19.71 -5.75
CA TYR A 304 -4.58 -19.38 -6.42
C TYR A 304 -3.57 -20.48 -6.12
N GLN A 305 -3.29 -21.33 -7.11
CA GLN A 305 -2.39 -22.47 -6.97
C GLN A 305 -1.07 -22.22 -7.72
N GLY A 306 0.03 -22.53 -7.04
CA GLY A 306 1.39 -22.45 -7.53
C GLY A 306 2.28 -23.65 -7.20
N ASP A 307 2.00 -24.36 -6.11
CA ASP A 307 2.87 -25.45 -5.63
C ASP A 307 2.49 -26.83 -6.20
N GLU A 308 1.23 -27.06 -6.60
CA GLU A 308 0.75 -28.32 -7.20
C GLU A 308 0.56 -28.20 -8.72
N SER A 309 0.78 -29.30 -9.46
CA SER A 309 0.45 -29.36 -10.88
C SER A 309 -1.07 -29.31 -11.09
N LYS A 310 -1.52 -28.88 -12.29
CA LYS A 310 -2.94 -28.85 -12.64
C LYS A 310 -3.60 -30.23 -12.48
N TYR A 311 -2.86 -31.30 -12.80
CA TYR A 311 -3.35 -32.67 -12.71
C TYR A 311 -3.53 -33.11 -11.25
N ASP A 312 -2.52 -32.90 -10.41
CA ASP A 312 -2.55 -33.29 -8.99
C ASP A 312 -3.61 -32.52 -8.21
N MET A 313 -3.73 -31.22 -8.49
CA MET A 313 -4.78 -30.37 -7.91
C MET A 313 -6.16 -30.89 -8.29
N LEU A 314 -6.42 -31.16 -9.58
CA LEU A 314 -7.71 -31.64 -10.03
C LEU A 314 -8.07 -32.99 -9.41
N GLN A 315 -7.12 -33.92 -9.32
CA GLN A 315 -7.34 -35.19 -8.64
C GLN A 315 -7.71 -34.99 -7.17
N ALA A 316 -6.95 -34.16 -6.46
CA ALA A 316 -7.20 -33.91 -5.05
C ALA A 316 -8.54 -33.24 -4.77
N LEU A 317 -8.92 -32.26 -5.57
CA LEU A 317 -10.23 -31.61 -5.49
C LEU A 317 -11.36 -32.60 -5.81
N ASN A 318 -11.23 -33.41 -6.87
CA ASN A 318 -12.22 -34.44 -7.19
C ASN A 318 -12.38 -35.46 -6.05
N LYS A 319 -11.26 -35.88 -5.45
CA LYS A 319 -11.22 -36.81 -4.31
C LYS A 319 -11.93 -36.22 -3.09
N ARG A 320 -11.72 -34.94 -2.80
CA ARG A 320 -12.43 -34.22 -1.73
C ARG A 320 -13.91 -33.98 -2.02
N GLY A 321 -14.33 -34.00 -3.28
CA GLY A 321 -15.75 -33.90 -3.64
C GLY A 321 -16.12 -32.70 -4.49
N PHE A 322 -15.16 -32.01 -5.10
CA PHE A 322 -15.39 -30.99 -6.15
C PHE A 322 -15.73 -31.64 -7.50
N LYS A 323 -16.70 -32.56 -7.48
CA LYS A 323 -17.05 -33.42 -8.61
C LYS A 323 -17.83 -32.65 -9.68
N PRO A 324 -17.75 -33.05 -10.97
CA PRO A 324 -18.57 -32.47 -12.04
C PRO A 324 -20.06 -32.46 -11.68
N GLY A 325 -20.76 -31.37 -11.99
CA GLY A 325 -22.19 -31.21 -11.72
C GLY A 325 -22.56 -30.83 -10.28
N THR A 326 -21.58 -30.72 -9.36
CA THR A 326 -21.83 -30.26 -7.99
C THR A 326 -21.84 -28.74 -7.90
N GLU A 327 -22.68 -28.19 -7.01
CA GLU A 327 -22.73 -26.75 -6.75
C GLU A 327 -21.40 -26.20 -6.23
N VAL A 328 -20.72 -26.97 -5.37
CA VAL A 328 -19.36 -26.68 -4.89
C VAL A 328 -18.40 -26.40 -6.04
N ARG A 329 -18.42 -27.25 -7.09
CA ARG A 329 -17.55 -27.06 -8.26
C ARG A 329 -17.90 -25.79 -9.04
N ASN A 330 -19.18 -25.50 -9.23
CA ASN A 330 -19.63 -24.30 -9.94
C ASN A 330 -19.30 -23.00 -9.20
N LYS A 331 -19.17 -23.08 -7.86
CA LYS A 331 -18.80 -21.95 -6.99
C LYS A 331 -17.31 -21.88 -6.69
N THR A 332 -16.48 -22.71 -7.34
CA THR A 332 -15.02 -22.74 -7.15
C THR A 332 -14.31 -22.16 -8.37
N GLY A 333 -13.61 -21.04 -8.19
CA GLY A 333 -12.68 -20.47 -9.16
C GLY A 333 -11.26 -20.95 -8.91
N ILE A 334 -10.45 -21.08 -9.97
CA ILE A 334 -9.05 -21.50 -9.87
C ILE A 334 -8.19 -20.61 -10.79
N ARG A 335 -7.07 -20.11 -10.28
CA ARG A 335 -6.06 -19.37 -11.03
C ARG A 335 -4.66 -19.94 -10.77
N PHE A 336 -3.86 -20.01 -11.83
CA PHE A 336 -2.45 -20.44 -11.77
C PHE A 336 -1.53 -19.30 -12.20
N GLY A 337 -0.28 -19.32 -11.72
CA GLY A 337 0.79 -18.45 -12.22
C GLY A 337 0.68 -16.97 -11.80
N TRP A 338 -0.13 -16.66 -10.80
CA TRP A 338 -0.19 -15.33 -10.21
C TRP A 338 0.98 -15.11 -9.25
N ASN A 339 1.42 -13.86 -9.15
CA ASN A 339 2.40 -13.39 -8.18
C ASN A 339 1.93 -12.07 -7.58
N THR A 340 2.58 -11.65 -6.50
CA THR A 340 2.18 -10.44 -5.77
C THR A 340 2.40 -9.15 -6.56
N ASP A 341 3.23 -9.17 -7.61
CA ASP A 341 3.36 -8.01 -8.50
C ASP A 341 2.12 -7.83 -9.40
N ALA A 342 1.25 -8.85 -9.49
CA ALA A 342 0.02 -8.84 -10.27
C ALA A 342 -1.24 -8.63 -9.41
N MET A 343 -1.16 -7.86 -8.32
CA MET A 343 -2.32 -7.45 -7.50
C MET A 343 -3.55 -6.96 -8.30
N PRO A 344 -3.43 -6.21 -9.42
CA PRO A 344 -4.58 -5.84 -10.25
C PRO A 344 -5.49 -6.99 -10.63
N THR A 345 -4.90 -8.12 -10.99
CA THR A 345 -5.63 -9.32 -11.38
C THR A 345 -6.43 -9.91 -10.23
N LEU A 346 -5.94 -9.77 -8.99
CA LEU A 346 -6.69 -10.20 -7.81
C LEU A 346 -7.92 -9.30 -7.58
N TYR A 347 -7.80 -7.98 -7.80
CA TYR A 347 -8.94 -7.06 -7.74
C TYR A 347 -9.95 -7.29 -8.89
N GLU A 348 -9.47 -7.62 -10.09
CA GLU A 348 -10.34 -7.99 -11.23
C GLU A 348 -11.14 -9.25 -10.91
N ASP A 349 -10.49 -10.31 -10.43
CA ASP A 349 -11.15 -11.55 -10.01
C ASP A 349 -12.14 -11.31 -8.87
N ALA A 350 -11.79 -10.44 -7.91
CA ALA A 350 -12.68 -10.07 -6.82
C ALA A 350 -13.96 -9.40 -7.32
N ALA A 351 -13.85 -8.50 -8.29
CA ALA A 351 -14.98 -7.78 -8.87
C ALA A 351 -15.87 -8.69 -9.73
N GLU A 352 -15.25 -9.57 -10.54
CA GLU A 352 -15.95 -10.46 -11.47
C GLU A 352 -16.54 -11.68 -10.76
N PHE A 353 -15.70 -12.44 -10.05
CA PHE A 353 -16.08 -13.72 -9.46
C PHE A 353 -16.73 -13.56 -8.08
N LYS A 354 -16.47 -12.46 -7.37
CA LYS A 354 -17.02 -12.16 -6.03
C LYS A 354 -16.87 -13.31 -5.03
N PRO A 355 -15.66 -13.84 -4.83
CA PRO A 355 -15.43 -14.89 -3.83
C PRO A 355 -15.59 -14.33 -2.42
N ALA A 356 -16.06 -15.15 -1.48
CA ALA A 356 -16.00 -14.80 -0.07
C ALA A 356 -14.62 -15.08 0.55
N ILE A 357 -13.86 -15.96 -0.08
CA ILE A 357 -12.54 -16.39 0.36
C ILE A 357 -11.61 -16.65 -0.84
N VAL A 358 -10.37 -16.20 -0.70
CA VAL A 358 -9.26 -16.45 -1.61
C VAL A 358 -8.20 -17.28 -0.89
N MET A 359 -7.88 -18.45 -1.41
CA MET A 359 -6.75 -19.27 -0.97
C MET A 359 -5.54 -19.01 -1.85
N ILE A 360 -4.36 -18.82 -1.25
CA ILE A 360 -3.08 -18.65 -1.94
C ILE A 360 -2.12 -19.75 -1.50
N ASP A 361 -1.81 -20.67 -2.41
CA ASP A 361 -0.88 -21.78 -2.19
C ASP A 361 0.34 -21.64 -3.13
N SER A 362 1.46 -21.08 -2.71
CA SER A 362 1.81 -20.60 -1.35
C SER A 362 2.47 -19.22 -1.39
N LEU A 363 2.68 -18.60 -0.22
CA LEU A 363 3.40 -17.32 -0.11
C LEU A 363 4.77 -17.38 -0.80
N THR A 364 5.46 -18.51 -0.64
CA THR A 364 6.78 -18.75 -1.24
C THR A 364 6.70 -18.76 -2.77
N PHE A 365 5.64 -19.34 -3.34
CA PHE A 365 5.44 -19.35 -4.78
C PHE A 365 5.13 -17.96 -5.34
N VAL A 366 4.17 -17.26 -4.73
CA VAL A 366 3.73 -15.95 -5.24
C VAL A 366 4.80 -14.87 -5.07
N ASN A 367 5.76 -15.09 -4.17
CA ASN A 367 6.93 -14.24 -3.96
C ASN A 367 8.19 -14.73 -4.68
N ARG A 368 8.14 -15.75 -5.57
CA ARG A 368 9.35 -16.30 -6.23
C ARG A 368 10.12 -15.26 -7.04
N TYR A 369 9.43 -14.23 -7.53
CA TYR A 369 10.01 -13.14 -8.30
C TYR A 369 10.32 -11.89 -7.45
N SER A 370 10.09 -11.97 -6.13
CA SER A 370 10.43 -10.90 -5.20
C SER A 370 11.94 -10.66 -5.19
N LEU A 371 12.34 -9.39 -5.21
CA LEU A 371 13.73 -8.97 -4.99
C LEU A 371 14.20 -9.18 -3.54
N TYR A 372 13.29 -9.52 -2.63
CA TYR A 372 13.54 -9.67 -1.20
C TYR A 372 13.66 -11.14 -0.79
N ASP A 373 14.73 -11.45 -0.07
CA ASP A 373 14.93 -12.73 0.61
C ASP A 373 13.87 -12.94 1.72
N GLU A 374 13.41 -14.17 1.92
CA GLU A 374 12.43 -14.58 2.95
C GLU A 374 12.86 -14.24 4.39
N ASN A 375 14.15 -14.03 4.62
CA ASN A 375 14.70 -13.62 5.91
C ASN A 375 14.59 -12.11 6.18
N ARG A 376 14.22 -11.30 5.18
CA ARG A 376 14.06 -9.83 5.31
C ARG A 376 12.63 -9.45 5.65
N THR A 377 12.45 -8.46 6.53
CA THR A 377 11.13 -7.95 6.95
C THR A 377 10.26 -7.55 5.75
N GLU A 378 10.88 -7.01 4.71
CA GLU A 378 10.27 -6.61 3.44
C GLU A 378 9.60 -7.77 2.69
N TYR A 379 9.97 -9.02 2.96
CA TYR A 379 9.28 -10.20 2.44
C TYR A 379 7.81 -10.28 2.88
N SER A 380 7.45 -9.65 4.00
CA SER A 380 6.06 -9.55 4.47
C SER A 380 5.24 -8.47 3.77
N ARG A 381 5.85 -7.62 2.93
CA ARG A 381 5.16 -6.51 2.25
C ARG A 381 3.93 -6.94 1.46
N PRO A 382 3.94 -8.04 0.68
CA PRO A 382 2.74 -8.48 -0.01
C PRO A 382 1.60 -8.88 0.94
N VAL A 383 1.92 -9.34 2.15
CA VAL A 383 0.91 -9.65 3.17
C VAL A 383 0.19 -8.38 3.63
N LEU A 384 0.89 -7.24 3.69
CA LEU A 384 0.28 -5.95 4.01
C LEU A 384 -0.67 -5.48 2.90
N GLU A 385 -0.29 -5.71 1.63
CA GLU A 385 -1.17 -5.41 0.49
C GLU A 385 -2.41 -6.30 0.49
N LEU A 386 -2.26 -7.58 0.83
CA LEU A 386 -3.39 -8.51 1.02
C LEU A 386 -4.27 -8.15 2.22
N ASN A 387 -3.70 -7.59 3.30
CA ASN A 387 -4.48 -7.05 4.42
C ASN A 387 -5.38 -5.91 3.97
N LYS A 388 -4.82 -4.97 3.19
CA LYS A 388 -5.57 -3.86 2.62
C LYS A 388 -6.68 -4.37 1.69
N PHE A 389 -6.35 -5.29 0.78
CA PHE A 389 -7.32 -5.94 -0.09
C PHE A 389 -8.47 -6.59 0.69
N ALA A 390 -8.17 -7.35 1.74
CA ALA A 390 -9.20 -8.01 2.57
C ALA A 390 -10.11 -7.01 3.28
N ALA A 391 -9.55 -5.89 3.77
CA ALA A 391 -10.31 -4.84 4.44
C ALA A 391 -11.22 -4.08 3.47
N GLU A 392 -10.72 -3.73 2.27
CA GLU A 392 -11.47 -2.98 1.26
C GLU A 392 -12.59 -3.79 0.61
N THR A 393 -12.32 -5.07 0.32
CA THR A 393 -13.25 -5.93 -0.44
C THR A 393 -14.19 -6.74 0.45
N GLY A 394 -13.88 -6.87 1.74
CA GLY A 394 -14.55 -7.79 2.66
C GLY A 394 -14.19 -9.27 2.46
N ILE A 395 -13.31 -9.58 1.50
CA ILE A 395 -12.92 -10.94 1.15
C ILE A 395 -11.90 -11.46 2.16
N THR A 396 -12.04 -12.72 2.57
CA THR A 396 -11.03 -13.36 3.43
C THR A 396 -9.90 -13.93 2.61
N VAL A 397 -8.65 -13.67 2.97
CA VAL A 397 -7.48 -14.22 2.27
C VAL A 397 -6.79 -15.22 3.17
N VAL A 398 -6.61 -16.45 2.70
CA VAL A 398 -5.90 -17.52 3.40
C VAL A 398 -4.64 -17.87 2.65
N ILE A 399 -3.49 -17.75 3.31
CA ILE A 399 -2.17 -17.91 2.71
C ILE A 399 -1.51 -19.14 3.31
N ILE A 400 -0.99 -20.02 2.47
CA ILE A 400 -0.15 -21.14 2.91
C ILE A 400 1.31 -20.69 3.01
N HIS A 401 1.98 -21.08 4.09
CA HIS A 401 3.41 -20.91 4.27
C HIS A 401 4.05 -22.17 4.87
N HIS A 402 5.15 -22.61 4.28
CA HIS A 402 5.87 -23.81 4.74
C HIS A 402 6.74 -23.47 5.95
N THR A 403 6.95 -24.43 6.85
CA THR A 403 7.90 -24.29 7.97
C THR A 403 9.26 -24.86 7.60
N ASN A 404 10.32 -24.37 8.24
CA ASN A 404 11.68 -24.85 7.99
C ASN A 404 11.95 -26.16 8.73
N LYS A 405 12.98 -26.89 8.28
CA LYS A 405 13.43 -28.22 8.78
C LYS A 405 13.66 -28.34 10.30
N ASN A 406 13.63 -27.25 11.06
CA ASN A 406 13.79 -27.24 12.53
C ASN A 406 12.47 -26.97 13.30
N GLY A 407 11.29 -27.03 12.65
CA GLY A 407 9.98 -26.83 13.29
C GLY A 407 9.71 -25.39 13.79
N GLY A 408 10.66 -24.47 13.57
CA GLY A 408 10.52 -23.04 13.79
C GLY A 408 10.31 -22.31 12.45
N SER A 409 9.43 -21.30 12.44
CA SER A 409 9.34 -20.36 11.33
C SER A 409 10.63 -19.54 11.26
N ARG A 410 11.58 -19.87 10.36
CA ARG A 410 12.73 -19.01 10.08
C ARG A 410 12.54 -18.42 8.69
N GLY A 411 11.88 -17.27 8.67
CA GLY A 411 11.37 -16.59 7.48
C GLY A 411 10.40 -15.52 7.96
N THR A 412 10.93 -14.56 8.71
CA THR A 412 10.28 -13.43 9.39
C THR A 412 9.07 -13.72 10.32
N THR A 413 9.29 -13.52 11.62
CA THR A 413 8.22 -13.12 12.56
C THR A 413 7.33 -12.00 11.99
N ALA A 414 7.84 -11.18 11.06
CA ALA A 414 7.07 -10.17 10.34
C ALA A 414 5.85 -10.72 9.59
N VAL A 415 5.96 -11.82 8.81
CA VAL A 415 4.80 -12.41 8.10
C VAL A 415 3.73 -12.88 9.09
N ARG A 416 4.16 -13.59 10.14
CA ARG A 416 3.27 -14.03 11.25
C ARG A 416 2.64 -12.84 11.98
N ASN A 417 3.39 -11.74 12.14
CA ASN A 417 2.91 -10.54 12.82
C ASN A 417 1.96 -9.71 11.93
N ALA A 418 2.13 -9.76 10.62
CA ALA A 418 1.34 -9.02 9.64
C ALA A 418 -0.08 -9.56 9.47
N VAL A 419 -0.29 -10.87 9.57
CA VAL A 419 -1.65 -11.46 9.44
C VAL A 419 -2.48 -11.32 10.72
N SER A 420 -3.80 -11.37 10.59
CA SER A 420 -4.71 -11.33 11.75
C SER A 420 -4.85 -12.69 12.44
N GLU A 421 -4.85 -13.77 11.66
CA GLU A 421 -5.08 -15.13 12.13
C GLU A 421 -3.89 -16.04 11.75
N VAL A 422 -3.44 -16.91 12.66
CA VAL A 422 -2.39 -17.91 12.40
C VAL A 422 -2.90 -19.27 12.85
N ILE A 423 -3.01 -20.18 11.88
CA ILE A 423 -3.46 -21.56 12.06
C ILE A 423 -2.28 -22.46 11.77
N LYS A 424 -1.89 -23.28 12.75
CA LYS A 424 -0.79 -24.22 12.62
C LYS A 424 -1.33 -25.64 12.55
N LEU A 425 -0.85 -26.43 11.59
CA LEU A 425 -1.18 -27.83 11.44
C LEU A 425 0.10 -28.66 11.61
N GLU A 426 0.10 -29.59 12.55
CA GLU A 426 1.25 -30.42 12.89
C GLU A 426 0.89 -31.90 12.96
N LYS A 427 1.88 -32.77 12.82
CA LYS A 427 1.74 -34.17 13.25
C LYS A 427 1.73 -34.21 14.77
N ASP A 428 1.10 -35.22 15.36
CA ASP A 428 1.23 -35.43 16.80
C ASP A 428 2.72 -35.71 17.14
N PRO A 429 3.33 -34.98 18.09
CA PRO A 429 4.74 -35.14 18.43
C PRO A 429 5.04 -36.50 19.06
N ASN A 430 4.03 -37.23 19.53
CA ASN A 430 4.21 -38.57 20.06
C ASN A 430 4.58 -39.55 18.92
N PRO A 431 5.74 -40.21 18.95
CA PRO A 431 6.17 -41.14 17.91
C PRO A 431 5.24 -42.34 17.72
N SER A 432 4.43 -42.66 18.73
CA SER A 432 3.45 -43.75 18.70
C SER A 432 2.05 -43.29 18.28
N ALA A 433 1.84 -42.00 18.02
CA ALA A 433 0.56 -41.49 17.55
C ALA A 433 0.29 -41.93 16.11
N ASN A 434 -0.99 -42.08 15.79
CA ASN A 434 -1.42 -42.43 14.44
C ASN A 434 -0.90 -41.35 13.45
N PRO A 435 -0.14 -41.72 12.39
CA PRO A 435 0.35 -40.77 11.40
C PRO A 435 -0.74 -39.96 10.70
N GLN A 436 -1.97 -40.46 10.66
CA GLN A 436 -3.15 -39.77 10.12
C GLN A 436 -3.70 -38.72 11.09
N GLU A 437 -3.46 -38.83 12.40
CA GLU A 437 -3.83 -37.81 13.37
C GLU A 437 -2.97 -36.56 13.19
N LYS A 438 -3.63 -35.39 13.28
CA LYS A 438 -3.03 -34.07 13.16
C LYS A 438 -3.48 -33.19 14.32
N ILE A 439 -2.63 -32.26 14.70
CA ILE A 439 -2.95 -31.23 15.69
C ILE A 439 -3.13 -29.91 14.95
N LEU A 440 -4.34 -29.37 15.01
CA LEU A 440 -4.67 -28.05 14.51
C LEU A 440 -4.65 -27.06 15.67
N THR A 441 -3.78 -26.07 15.63
CA THR A 441 -3.67 -25.04 16.66
C THR A 441 -3.96 -23.67 16.08
N ILE A 442 -4.94 -22.95 16.64
CA ILE A 442 -5.15 -21.53 16.33
C ILE A 442 -4.20 -20.74 17.25
N GLU A 443 -3.00 -20.45 16.75
CA GLU A 443 -1.91 -19.88 17.57
C GLU A 443 -2.06 -18.38 17.81
N LYS A 444 -2.55 -17.65 16.81
CA LYS A 444 -2.81 -16.21 16.87
C LYS A 444 -4.20 -15.96 16.32
N SER A 445 -4.98 -15.19 17.06
CA SER A 445 -6.26 -14.71 16.58
C SER A 445 -6.51 -13.32 17.13
N ARG A 446 -6.97 -12.39 16.28
CA ARG A 446 -7.54 -11.12 16.75
C ARG A 446 -9.00 -11.29 17.16
N SER A 447 -9.60 -12.42 16.77
CA SER A 447 -11.00 -12.76 17.00
C SER A 447 -11.22 -13.57 18.28
N ARG A 448 -10.20 -14.33 18.71
CA ARG A 448 -10.23 -15.15 19.93
C ARG A 448 -9.28 -14.60 20.99
N ARG A 449 -9.58 -14.88 22.26
CA ARG A 449 -8.78 -14.40 23.40
C ARG A 449 -7.64 -15.36 23.79
N PHE A 450 -7.77 -16.64 23.49
CA PHE A 450 -6.79 -17.68 23.84
C PHE A 450 -6.57 -18.65 22.67
N PRO A 451 -5.35 -19.20 22.52
CA PRO A 451 -5.08 -20.25 21.56
C PRO A 451 -5.79 -21.55 21.96
N THR A 452 -6.29 -22.28 20.96
CA THR A 452 -6.97 -23.58 21.15
C THR A 452 -6.38 -24.59 20.17
N SER A 453 -6.21 -25.82 20.65
CA SER A 453 -5.70 -26.94 19.85
C SER A 453 -6.77 -28.02 19.71
N TYR A 454 -6.92 -28.54 18.51
CA TYR A 454 -7.86 -29.58 18.14
C TYR A 454 -7.10 -30.76 17.56
N ARG A 455 -7.49 -31.97 17.94
CA ARG A 455 -6.98 -33.19 17.34
C ARG A 455 -7.91 -33.61 16.21
N LEU A 456 -7.35 -33.74 15.02
CA LEU A 456 -8.04 -34.12 13.79
C LEU A 456 -7.54 -35.48 13.31
N TYR A 457 -8.39 -36.21 12.61
CA TYR A 457 -8.03 -37.38 11.83
C TYR A 457 -8.09 -37.03 10.34
N PHE A 458 -7.01 -37.28 9.60
CA PHE A 458 -6.96 -37.09 8.15
C PHE A 458 -7.33 -38.38 7.42
N ASN A 459 -8.43 -38.36 6.66
CA ASN A 459 -8.82 -39.48 5.83
C ASN A 459 -8.11 -39.40 4.46
N GLU A 460 -7.25 -40.37 4.18
CA GLU A 460 -6.51 -40.41 2.92
C GLU A 460 -7.37 -40.82 1.71
N GLU A 461 -8.54 -41.41 1.91
CA GLU A 461 -9.42 -41.88 0.83
C GLU A 461 -10.25 -40.77 0.18
N ASP A 462 -10.62 -39.75 0.93
CA ASP A 462 -11.40 -38.61 0.46
C ASP A 462 -10.77 -37.25 0.79
N PHE A 463 -9.60 -37.23 1.43
CA PHE A 463 -8.90 -36.02 1.88
C PHE A 463 -9.69 -35.12 2.84
N SER A 464 -10.71 -35.65 3.51
CA SER A 464 -11.43 -34.95 4.57
C SER A 464 -10.66 -35.00 5.90
N PHE A 465 -10.90 -34.01 6.76
CA PHE A 465 -10.46 -34.02 8.15
C PHE A 465 -11.67 -34.17 9.06
N SER A 466 -11.56 -35.06 10.05
CA SER A 466 -12.59 -35.28 11.08
C SER A 466 -12.09 -34.83 12.44
N LEU A 467 -12.89 -34.07 13.19
CA LEU A 467 -12.52 -33.66 14.56
C LEU A 467 -12.68 -34.85 15.52
N LEU A 468 -11.59 -35.18 16.23
CA LEU A 468 -11.61 -36.20 17.27
C LEU A 468 -11.94 -35.60 18.64
N LYS A 469 -11.19 -34.57 19.06
CA LYS A 469 -11.40 -33.87 20.35
C LYS A 469 -10.65 -32.55 20.43
N GLU A 470 -11.07 -31.69 21.34
CA GLU A 470 -10.28 -30.56 21.81
C GLU A 470 -9.13 -31.06 22.72
N VAL A 471 -7.90 -30.61 22.48
CA VAL A 471 -6.73 -31.02 23.26
C VAL A 471 -6.82 -30.37 24.65
N GLY A 472 -6.90 -31.20 25.70
CA GLY A 472 -6.99 -30.73 27.10
C GLY A 472 -8.35 -30.94 27.78
N GLN A 473 -9.36 -31.51 27.10
CA GLN A 473 -10.57 -32.06 27.74
C GLN A 473 -10.45 -33.57 27.97
N GLU A 474 -10.84 -34.05 29.16
CA GLU A 474 -10.96 -35.48 29.46
C GLU A 474 -12.12 -36.12 28.68
N LEU A 475 -11.93 -37.35 28.21
CA LEU A 475 -12.94 -38.11 27.47
C LEU A 475 -14.10 -38.53 28.39
N GLY A 476 -15.34 -38.27 27.97
CA GLY A 476 -16.50 -39.05 28.41
C GLY A 476 -17.76 -38.26 28.74
N SER A 477 -18.61 -38.01 27.75
CA SER A 477 -20.06 -38.11 27.92
C SER A 477 -20.67 -38.56 26.60
N LEU A 478 -21.36 -39.70 26.62
CA LEU A 478 -22.09 -40.23 25.46
C LEU A 478 -23.42 -39.46 25.19
N ASP A 479 -23.67 -38.38 25.92
CA ASP A 479 -24.71 -37.39 25.69
C ASP A 479 -24.10 -36.14 25.03
N MET A 480 -24.81 -35.56 24.06
CA MET A 480 -24.44 -34.26 23.46
C MET A 480 -24.15 -33.27 24.58
N SER A 481 -22.95 -32.68 24.57
CA SER A 481 -22.59 -31.70 25.60
C SER A 481 -23.57 -30.52 25.54
N THR A 482 -23.83 -29.85 26.66
CA THR A 482 -24.74 -28.68 26.68
C THR A 482 -24.35 -27.64 25.61
N LYS A 483 -23.07 -27.53 25.27
CA LYS A 483 -22.58 -26.67 24.18
C LYS A 483 -23.10 -27.10 22.81
N ASP A 484 -23.09 -28.39 22.51
CA ASP A 484 -23.56 -28.93 21.22
C ASP A 484 -25.07 -28.73 21.07
N GLN A 485 -25.82 -28.91 22.16
CA GLN A 485 -27.26 -28.63 22.20
C GLN A 485 -27.56 -27.15 21.96
N ILE A 486 -26.76 -26.24 22.55
CA ILE A 486 -26.87 -24.80 22.31
C ILE A 486 -26.58 -24.45 20.85
N ILE A 487 -25.48 -24.96 20.28
CA ILE A 487 -25.12 -24.71 18.87
C ILE A 487 -26.24 -25.20 17.97
N LYS A 488 -26.73 -26.43 18.17
CA LYS A 488 -27.82 -27.00 17.38
C LYS A 488 -29.09 -26.15 17.47
N PHE A 489 -29.49 -25.76 18.68
CA PHE A 489 -30.66 -24.89 18.88
C PHE A 489 -30.53 -23.55 18.15
N LEU A 490 -29.38 -22.87 18.28
CA LEU A 490 -29.14 -21.58 17.62
C LEU A 490 -28.99 -21.71 16.11
N GLN A 491 -28.57 -22.87 15.59
CA GLN A 491 -28.54 -23.17 14.15
C GLN A 491 -29.96 -23.35 13.58
N GLU A 492 -30.83 -24.08 14.28
CA GLU A 492 -32.23 -24.25 13.90
C GLU A 492 -33.00 -22.92 13.91
N HIS A 493 -32.55 -21.97 14.73
CA HIS A 493 -33.11 -20.63 14.88
C HIS A 493 -32.14 -19.54 14.42
N ALA A 494 -31.44 -19.77 13.30
CA ALA A 494 -30.44 -18.84 12.78
C ALA A 494 -31.02 -17.43 12.57
N ASN A 495 -30.20 -16.41 12.80
CA ASN A 495 -30.54 -14.97 12.80
C ASN A 495 -31.52 -14.50 13.88
N ILE A 496 -32.05 -15.40 14.72
CA ILE A 496 -32.89 -15.03 15.87
C ILE A 496 -32.00 -14.86 17.09
N LYS A 497 -32.21 -13.76 17.83
CA LYS A 497 -31.44 -13.39 19.01
C LYS A 497 -32.13 -13.90 20.27
N PHE A 498 -31.38 -14.61 21.12
CA PHE A 498 -31.90 -15.20 22.34
C PHE A 498 -31.12 -14.76 23.58
N GLU A 499 -31.83 -14.60 24.69
CA GLU A 499 -31.21 -14.50 26.02
C GLU A 499 -30.79 -15.88 26.54
N ALA A 500 -29.84 -15.90 27.47
CA ALA A 500 -29.37 -17.16 28.06
C ALA A 500 -30.50 -17.95 28.75
N GLU A 501 -31.46 -17.25 29.35
CA GLU A 501 -32.68 -17.80 29.96
C GLU A 501 -33.58 -18.52 28.94
N GLU A 502 -33.71 -17.96 27.73
CA GLU A 502 -34.58 -18.51 26.68
C GLU A 502 -33.97 -19.78 26.08
N VAL A 503 -32.66 -19.76 25.86
CA VAL A 503 -31.89 -20.93 25.42
C VAL A 503 -31.99 -22.03 26.47
N ALA A 504 -31.81 -21.69 27.76
CA ALA A 504 -31.88 -22.64 28.87
C ALA A 504 -33.23 -23.37 28.94
N ARG A 505 -34.33 -22.64 28.72
CA ARG A 505 -35.69 -23.18 28.70
C ARG A 505 -35.92 -24.16 27.55
N HIS A 506 -35.36 -23.88 26.37
CA HIS A 506 -35.53 -24.72 25.19
C HIS A 506 -34.71 -26.01 25.26
N ILE A 507 -33.45 -25.93 25.71
CA ILE A 507 -32.56 -27.11 25.75
C ILE A 507 -32.65 -27.90 27.06
N GLY A 508 -33.46 -27.45 28.02
CA GLY A 508 -33.65 -28.14 29.31
C GLY A 508 -32.43 -28.08 30.24
N THR A 509 -31.73 -26.94 30.31
CA THR A 509 -30.59 -26.72 31.23
C THR A 509 -30.85 -25.54 32.19
N THR A 510 -29.96 -25.32 33.15
CA THR A 510 -30.07 -24.16 34.06
C THR A 510 -29.60 -22.87 33.38
N SER A 511 -30.24 -21.73 33.66
CA SER A 511 -29.83 -20.43 33.09
C SER A 511 -28.37 -20.08 33.39
N GLY A 512 -27.85 -20.51 34.55
CA GLY A 512 -26.44 -20.35 34.91
C GLY A 512 -25.49 -21.15 34.01
N ASN A 513 -25.84 -22.42 33.73
CA ASN A 513 -25.06 -23.28 32.83
C ASN A 513 -25.14 -22.80 31.38
N ALA A 514 -26.35 -22.47 30.89
CA ALA A 514 -26.54 -21.90 29.55
C ALA A 514 -25.74 -20.60 29.37
N ARG A 515 -25.80 -19.68 30.33
CA ARG A 515 -25.03 -18.42 30.29
C ARG A 515 -23.53 -18.69 30.24
N ARG A 516 -23.02 -19.62 31.05
CA ARG A 516 -21.60 -20.02 31.04
C ARG A 516 -21.19 -20.60 29.68
N CYS A 517 -21.96 -21.55 29.15
CA CYS A 517 -21.70 -22.19 27.87
C CYS A 517 -21.80 -21.20 26.70
N LEU A 518 -22.84 -20.37 26.63
CA LEU A 518 -23.02 -19.33 25.62
C LEU A 518 -21.89 -18.30 25.66
N SER A 519 -21.50 -17.86 26.86
CA SER A 519 -20.34 -16.97 27.03
C SER A 519 -19.05 -17.62 26.53
N GLN A 520 -18.88 -18.93 26.71
CA GLN A 520 -17.72 -19.65 26.21
C GLN A 520 -17.78 -19.83 24.68
N LEU A 521 -18.91 -20.25 24.13
CA LEU A 521 -19.13 -20.39 22.70
C LEU A 521 -18.95 -19.06 21.95
N ALA A 522 -19.41 -17.96 22.55
CA ALA A 522 -19.17 -16.62 22.02
C ALA A 522 -17.69 -16.21 22.06
N ARG A 523 -16.97 -16.57 23.12
CA ARG A 523 -15.50 -16.38 23.20
C ARG A 523 -14.75 -17.21 22.15
N ASP A 524 -15.26 -18.40 21.85
CA ASP A 524 -14.66 -19.33 20.89
C ASP A 524 -15.06 -18.99 19.43
N GLY A 525 -15.91 -17.97 19.23
CA GLY A 525 -16.37 -17.52 17.91
C GLY A 525 -17.41 -18.43 17.26
N LEU A 526 -17.98 -19.37 18.01
CA LEU A 526 -19.00 -20.32 17.54
C LEU A 526 -20.42 -19.75 17.57
N VAL A 527 -20.62 -18.73 18.42
CA VAL A 527 -21.89 -18.04 18.60
C VAL A 527 -21.62 -16.53 18.57
N SER A 528 -22.47 -15.77 17.90
CA SER A 528 -22.41 -14.31 17.91
C SER A 528 -23.03 -13.76 19.19
N LEU A 529 -22.45 -12.68 19.71
CA LEU A 529 -22.94 -11.95 20.87
C LEU A 529 -23.20 -10.50 20.44
N ASP A 530 -24.41 -10.02 20.72
CA ASP A 530 -24.81 -8.63 20.60
C ASP A 530 -24.94 -8.03 22.00
N GLU A 531 -24.06 -7.07 22.30
CA GLU A 531 -24.10 -6.27 23.52
C GLU A 531 -24.65 -4.90 23.15
N ARG A 532 -25.97 -4.68 23.32
CA ARG A 532 -26.52 -3.33 23.17
C ARG A 532 -25.91 -2.41 24.23
N ASN A 533 -25.82 -1.12 23.88
CA ASN A 533 -25.15 0.00 24.55
C ASN A 533 -25.11 -0.06 26.10
N PHE A 534 -24.08 0.61 26.62
CA PHE A 534 -23.58 0.70 28.01
C PHE A 534 -24.60 0.99 29.14
N SER A 535 -25.91 1.09 28.87
CA SER A 535 -26.97 1.37 29.85
C SER A 535 -27.72 0.14 30.41
N GLY A 536 -27.35 -1.10 30.03
CA GLY A 536 -27.84 -2.35 30.64
C GLY A 536 -28.90 -3.10 29.83
N THR A 537 -29.09 -4.42 29.87
CA THR A 537 -28.51 -5.51 30.70
C THR A 537 -28.63 -6.90 30.04
N ALA A 538 -29.03 -7.00 28.77
CA ALA A 538 -29.30 -8.29 28.13
C ALA A 538 -28.25 -8.62 27.05
N LYS A 539 -27.44 -9.66 27.31
CA LYS A 539 -26.55 -10.27 26.32
C LYS A 539 -27.37 -11.17 25.41
N LEU A 540 -27.41 -10.84 24.12
CA LEU A 540 -28.17 -11.58 23.15
C LEU A 540 -27.24 -12.46 22.31
N TYR A 541 -27.55 -13.75 22.24
CA TYR A 541 -26.76 -14.75 21.54
C TYR A 541 -27.50 -15.28 20.31
N TYR A 542 -26.79 -15.47 19.22
CA TYR A 542 -27.35 -15.96 17.96
C TYR A 542 -26.28 -16.58 17.06
N ILE A 543 -26.69 -17.33 16.04
CA ILE A 543 -25.83 -17.69 14.91
C ILE A 543 -26.29 -16.89 13.71
N ALA A 544 -25.42 -16.04 13.17
CA ALA A 544 -25.69 -15.29 11.95
C ALA A 544 -25.58 -16.22 10.74
N ARG A 545 -26.62 -16.25 9.89
CA ARG A 545 -26.65 -16.99 8.64
C ARG A 545 -27.10 -16.08 7.50
N GLU A 546 -26.18 -15.78 6.60
CA GLU A 546 -26.45 -15.01 5.40
C GLU A 546 -27.18 -15.89 4.38
N SER A 547 -28.33 -15.43 3.88
CA SER A 547 -29.03 -16.06 2.75
C SER A 547 -28.65 -15.35 1.45
N GLU A 548 -28.62 -16.07 0.32
CA GLU A 548 -28.28 -15.49 -0.99
C GLU A 548 -29.21 -14.32 -1.41
N ASN A 549 -30.39 -14.21 -0.79
CA ASN A 549 -31.38 -13.16 -1.06
C ASN A 549 -31.23 -11.90 -0.18
N CYS A 550 -30.28 -11.87 0.76
CA CYS A 550 -29.98 -10.64 1.49
C CYS A 550 -28.94 -9.85 0.70
N SER A 551 -29.44 -8.95 -0.16
CA SER A 551 -28.67 -7.88 -0.77
C SER A 551 -27.90 -7.11 0.31
N THR A 552 -26.66 -7.51 0.56
CA THR A 552 -25.67 -6.58 1.04
C THR A 552 -25.42 -5.66 -0.14
N LYS A 553 -26.00 -4.45 -0.10
CA LYS A 553 -25.29 -3.32 -0.69
C LYS A 553 -23.85 -3.47 -0.18
N PRO A 554 -22.86 -3.71 -1.05
CA PRO A 554 -21.51 -3.49 -0.61
C PRO A 554 -21.48 -2.03 -0.13
N PRO A 555 -20.65 -1.65 0.84
CA PRO A 555 -20.09 -0.32 0.76
C PRO A 555 -19.25 -0.33 -0.51
N LEU A 556 -19.89 -0.17 -1.67
CA LEU A 556 -19.26 0.45 -2.80
C LEU A 556 -19.11 1.91 -2.35
N GLN A 557 -18.10 2.16 -1.50
CA GLN A 557 -17.14 3.14 -1.94
C GLN A 557 -16.74 2.62 -3.32
N THR A 558 -17.34 3.24 -4.34
CA THR A 558 -16.65 3.38 -5.60
C THR A 558 -15.20 3.65 -5.20
N VAL A 559 -14.28 2.84 -5.69
CA VAL A 559 -12.87 3.19 -5.65
C VAL A 559 -12.73 4.43 -6.57
N THR A 560 -13.26 5.56 -6.13
CA THR A 560 -12.57 6.83 -6.22
C THR A 560 -11.34 6.62 -5.35
N VAL A 561 -10.28 6.12 -5.98
CA VAL A 561 -8.95 6.61 -5.66
C VAL A 561 -9.11 8.11 -5.52
N THR A 562 -8.96 8.62 -4.31
CA THR A 562 -9.21 10.00 -3.95
C THR A 562 -8.35 10.86 -4.86
N SER A 563 -8.98 11.38 -5.92
CA SER A 563 -8.53 12.59 -6.56
C SER A 563 -8.50 13.63 -5.46
N SER A 564 -7.29 14.01 -5.07
CA SER A 564 -6.96 15.16 -4.23
C SER A 564 -8.09 16.19 -4.19
N GLN A 565 -8.56 16.50 -2.99
CA GLN A 565 -9.56 17.52 -2.72
C GLN A 565 -9.29 18.77 -3.57
N ARG A 566 -10.17 19.03 -4.55
CA ARG A 566 -10.25 20.32 -5.22
C ARG A 566 -10.98 21.27 -4.30
N ILE A 567 -10.26 22.22 -3.74
CA ILE A 567 -10.85 23.50 -3.36
C ILE A 567 -11.03 24.27 -4.67
N THR A 568 -12.21 24.20 -5.26
CA THR A 568 -12.69 25.21 -6.20
C THR A 568 -13.86 25.90 -5.53
N SER A 569 -13.58 27.05 -4.92
CA SER A 569 -14.59 28.02 -4.56
C SER A 569 -15.11 28.65 -5.85
N GLU A 570 -16.26 28.21 -6.33
CA GLU A 570 -17.05 28.98 -7.29
C GLU A 570 -18.36 29.40 -6.62
N SER A 571 -18.40 30.69 -6.33
CA SER A 571 -19.54 31.46 -5.93
C SER A 571 -20.38 31.79 -7.16
N ASP A 572 -21.47 31.08 -7.37
CA ASP A 572 -22.50 31.52 -8.32
C ASP A 572 -23.60 32.28 -7.58
N SER A 573 -23.48 33.60 -7.64
CA SER A 573 -24.58 34.53 -7.44
C SER A 573 -25.16 34.92 -8.80
N SER A 574 -26.42 34.60 -9.02
CA SER A 574 -27.50 35.48 -9.51
C SER A 574 -28.41 34.81 -10.55
N ALA A 575 -29.58 34.41 -10.04
CA ALA A 575 -30.92 34.75 -10.50
C ALA A 575 -31.20 34.80 -12.02
N TYR A 576 -32.13 33.95 -12.47
CA TYR A 576 -33.34 34.40 -13.17
C TYR A 576 -34.52 33.45 -12.89
N HIS A 577 -35.64 34.03 -12.43
CA HIS A 577 -36.98 33.44 -12.39
C HIS A 577 -37.38 32.88 -13.77
N SER A 578 -38.26 31.89 -13.94
CA SER A 578 -39.64 31.82 -13.44
C SER A 578 -40.29 30.45 -13.70
N LYS A 579 -41.18 30.03 -12.77
CA LYS A 579 -42.51 29.37 -12.92
C LYS A 579 -42.73 28.50 -14.18
N VAL A 580 -43.24 27.26 -14.10
CA VAL A 580 -44.65 26.92 -13.81
C VAL A 580 -44.78 25.39 -13.64
N ASN A 581 -45.47 24.97 -12.56
CA ASN A 581 -46.44 23.85 -12.38
C ASN A 581 -46.53 22.72 -13.43
N ALA A 582 -46.45 21.45 -13.00
CA ALA A 582 -47.57 20.54 -12.64
C ALA A 582 -47.79 19.49 -13.75
N GLU A 583 -47.47 18.23 -13.48
CA GLU A 583 -48.39 17.14 -13.07
C GLU A 583 -49.14 16.46 -14.23
N SER A 584 -49.01 15.12 -14.21
CA SER A 584 -50.04 14.12 -14.55
C SER A 584 -50.45 13.83 -16.02
N SER A 585 -50.17 12.56 -16.37
CA SER A 585 -51.15 11.56 -16.83
C SER A 585 -51.58 11.48 -18.30
N GLU A 586 -51.06 10.44 -18.94
CA GLU A 586 -51.78 9.29 -19.52
C GLU A 586 -52.90 9.40 -20.58
N MET A 587 -52.77 8.46 -21.54
CA MET A 587 -53.76 7.80 -22.40
C MET A 587 -54.20 8.49 -23.70
N TYR A 588 -53.92 7.83 -24.84
CA TYR A 588 -54.95 7.27 -25.75
C TYR A 588 -54.35 6.18 -26.67
N LYS A 589 -54.79 4.93 -26.41
CA LYS A 589 -55.30 3.90 -27.33
C LYS A 589 -54.80 3.86 -28.79
N ASN A 590 -54.26 2.72 -29.23
CA ASN A 590 -55.00 1.82 -30.14
C ASN A 590 -54.34 0.44 -30.36
N ASN A 591 -55.22 -0.54 -30.60
CA ASN A 591 -55.00 -1.98 -30.68
C ASN A 591 -54.32 -2.46 -31.98
N GLY A 592 -53.59 -3.58 -31.86
CA GLY A 592 -53.72 -4.71 -32.78
C GLY A 592 -52.62 -4.95 -33.82
N SER A 593 -51.64 -5.80 -33.49
CA SER A 593 -51.26 -7.03 -34.24
C SER A 593 -49.84 -7.51 -33.83
N PRO A 594 -49.58 -8.83 -33.71
CA PRO A 594 -48.40 -9.37 -33.04
C PRO A 594 -47.25 -9.73 -33.99
N HIS A 595 -46.03 -9.62 -33.44
CA HIS A 595 -44.83 -10.45 -33.63
C HIS A 595 -44.76 -11.35 -34.87
N ASP A 596 -43.92 -10.98 -35.85
CA ASP A 596 -42.59 -11.58 -36.03
C ASP A 596 -41.95 -11.12 -37.35
N HIS A 597 -40.69 -10.67 -37.31
CA HIS A 597 -39.71 -10.98 -38.36
C HIS A 597 -38.28 -10.83 -37.84
N LEU A 598 -37.58 -11.96 -37.87
CA LEU A 598 -36.12 -12.12 -37.81
C LEU A 598 -35.43 -11.59 -39.06
N MET A 599 -34.23 -11.02 -38.83
CA MET A 599 -32.97 -11.19 -39.59
C MET A 599 -33.05 -11.50 -41.09
N ILE A 600 -32.62 -10.55 -41.94
CA ILE A 600 -32.08 -10.84 -43.28
C ILE A 600 -30.91 -9.89 -43.62
N THR A 601 -29.82 -10.53 -44.02
CA THR A 601 -28.62 -10.08 -44.75
C THR A 601 -28.91 -9.64 -46.19
N LEU A 602 -28.13 -8.71 -46.74
CA LEU A 602 -28.04 -8.47 -48.18
C LEU A 602 -27.04 -9.45 -48.83
N THR A 603 -27.51 -10.21 -49.80
CA THR A 603 -26.72 -10.92 -50.81
C THR A 603 -27.34 -10.68 -52.18
N ASP A 604 -26.48 -10.55 -53.18
CA ASP A 604 -26.70 -10.90 -54.59
C ASP A 604 -25.32 -11.41 -55.07
N HIS A 605 -25.15 -12.49 -55.84
CA HIS A 605 -26.04 -13.11 -56.81
C HIS A 605 -25.53 -14.52 -57.23
N LEU A 606 -26.50 -15.38 -57.57
CA LEU A 606 -26.55 -16.37 -58.68
C LEU A 606 -25.87 -17.76 -58.59
N CYS A 607 -26.78 -18.75 -58.48
CA CYS A 607 -26.98 -19.92 -59.38
C CYS A 607 -26.27 -21.27 -59.12
N ASN A 608 -27.17 -22.27 -59.01
CA ASN A 608 -27.11 -23.70 -59.34
C ASN A 608 -26.54 -24.72 -58.32
N GLU A 609 -27.49 -25.39 -57.66
CA GLU A 609 -27.49 -26.78 -57.17
C GLU A 609 -27.34 -27.84 -58.31
N PRO A 610 -27.37 -29.17 -58.05
CA PRO A 610 -26.76 -29.99 -56.99
C PRO A 610 -26.15 -31.32 -57.54
N GLN A 611 -25.47 -32.15 -56.72
CA GLN A 611 -25.67 -33.62 -56.61
C GLN A 611 -24.64 -34.35 -55.71
N ASN A 612 -25.18 -35.19 -54.81
CA ASN A 612 -24.80 -36.54 -54.38
C ASN A 612 -23.33 -37.01 -54.43
N ASN A 613 -22.80 -37.53 -53.31
CA ASN A 613 -22.70 -38.98 -53.07
C ASN A 613 -22.05 -39.34 -51.72
N THR A 614 -22.62 -40.38 -51.12
CA THR A 614 -22.14 -41.23 -50.02
C THR A 614 -21.01 -42.17 -50.44
N GLU A 615 -20.47 -42.90 -49.45
CA GLU A 615 -19.62 -44.12 -49.52
C GLU A 615 -18.09 -43.85 -49.49
N GLN A 616 -17.23 -44.61 -48.81
CA GLN A 616 -17.34 -45.96 -48.26
C GLN A 616 -16.21 -46.20 -47.25
N ASP A 617 -16.50 -47.07 -46.28
CA ASP A 617 -15.56 -47.63 -45.32
C ASP A 617 -14.96 -48.94 -45.86
N CYS A 618 -13.84 -49.37 -45.25
CA CYS A 618 -13.29 -50.75 -45.19
C CYS A 618 -12.15 -51.23 -46.12
N LEU A 619 -11.08 -51.66 -45.41
CA LEU A 619 -10.23 -52.86 -45.60
C LEU A 619 -9.17 -52.78 -46.73
N GLU A 620 -7.89 -53.15 -46.54
CA GLU A 620 -7.38 -54.34 -45.88
C GLU A 620 -5.82 -54.26 -45.65
N ASN A 621 -5.35 -54.64 -44.44
CA ASN A 621 -4.26 -55.59 -44.12
C ASN A 621 -2.86 -55.49 -44.83
N VAL A 622 -1.68 -55.64 -44.20
CA VAL A 622 -1.28 -56.25 -42.91
C VAL A 622 0.25 -56.13 -42.67
N LYS A 623 0.64 -56.04 -41.37
CA LYS A 623 1.87 -56.51 -40.67
C LYS A 623 3.21 -55.73 -40.60
N GLN A 624 3.63 -55.65 -39.32
CA GLN A 624 4.95 -55.91 -38.71
C GLN A 624 6.00 -54.78 -38.59
N GLY A 625 6.25 -54.38 -37.32
CA GLY A 625 7.52 -54.73 -36.65
C GLY A 625 8.58 -53.65 -36.51
N ASP A 626 8.76 -53.20 -35.25
CA ASP A 626 9.98 -52.76 -34.57
C ASP A 626 10.72 -51.44 -34.92
N HIS A 627 10.90 -50.69 -33.82
CA HIS A 627 12.02 -49.83 -33.44
C HIS A 627 13.22 -49.74 -34.40
N LEU A 628 13.55 -48.51 -34.84
CA LEU A 628 14.79 -47.78 -34.50
C LEU A 628 14.92 -46.49 -35.32
N SER A 629 15.51 -45.48 -34.66
CA SER A 629 16.34 -44.36 -35.15
C SER A 629 16.40 -44.00 -36.65
N MET A 630 16.40 -42.67 -36.86
CA MET A 630 16.82 -41.88 -38.03
C MET A 630 17.91 -42.50 -38.93
N PRO A 631 18.01 -42.05 -40.19
CA PRO A 631 19.03 -41.04 -40.46
C PRO A 631 18.67 -39.96 -41.49
N GLU A 632 19.35 -38.84 -41.32
CA GLU A 632 19.57 -37.76 -42.28
C GLU A 632 20.21 -38.22 -43.60
N ILE A 633 19.99 -37.43 -44.65
CA ILE A 633 20.90 -37.24 -45.79
C ILE A 633 21.01 -35.70 -45.91
N ALA A 634 22.06 -35.05 -45.40
CA ALA A 634 23.43 -34.94 -45.94
C ALA A 634 23.44 -34.39 -47.38
N ILE A 635 24.26 -33.39 -47.72
CA ILE A 635 25.60 -33.59 -48.33
C ILE A 635 26.08 -32.19 -48.77
N LEU A 636 27.35 -31.78 -48.81
CA LEU A 636 28.68 -32.17 -48.29
C LEU A 636 29.59 -30.99 -48.77
N SER A 637 30.32 -30.34 -47.87
CA SER A 637 31.78 -30.44 -47.67
C SER A 637 32.69 -30.19 -48.88
N ASN A 638 33.71 -29.35 -48.67
CA ASN A 638 35.07 -29.84 -48.80
C ASN A 638 36.04 -29.16 -47.83
N SER A 639 36.91 -30.01 -47.30
CA SER A 639 38.02 -29.86 -46.35
C SER A 639 39.25 -29.16 -46.98
N GLU A 640 40.20 -28.62 -46.23
CA GLU A 640 41.35 -29.38 -45.70
C GLU A 640 42.20 -28.62 -44.67
N SER A 641 42.87 -29.42 -43.83
CA SER A 641 44.13 -29.19 -43.10
C SER A 641 44.08 -28.66 -41.66
N GLU A 642 44.06 -29.61 -40.71
CA GLU A 642 44.61 -29.44 -39.36
C GLU A 642 46.14 -29.61 -39.38
N LYS A 643 46.86 -28.64 -38.79
CA LYS A 643 48.16 -28.85 -38.14
C LYS A 643 48.41 -27.75 -37.10
N LYS A 644 48.74 -28.20 -35.89
CA LYS A 644 49.49 -27.56 -34.78
C LYS A 644 50.04 -26.15 -35.04
N ILE A 645 49.86 -25.25 -34.07
CA ILE A 645 50.95 -24.64 -33.26
C ILE A 645 50.35 -23.51 -32.38
N ASP A 646 50.82 -23.51 -31.15
CA ASP A 646 50.61 -22.58 -30.02
C ASP A 646 51.46 -21.31 -30.23
N VAL A 647 50.87 -20.10 -30.33
CA VAL A 647 51.60 -18.81 -30.27
C VAL A 647 50.70 -17.66 -29.80
N GLN A 648 51.04 -17.13 -28.62
CA GLN A 648 51.16 -15.72 -28.21
C GLN A 648 50.20 -14.65 -28.76
N THR A 649 49.63 -13.88 -27.82
CA THR A 649 49.41 -12.44 -27.97
C THR A 649 49.86 -11.69 -26.71
N ASP A 650 51.18 -11.55 -26.58
CA ASP A 650 51.80 -10.30 -26.12
C ASP A 650 51.89 -9.38 -27.36
N ALA A 651 51.94 -8.06 -27.34
CA ALA A 651 51.82 -7.00 -26.35
C ALA A 651 51.93 -5.70 -27.17
N LEU A 652 51.53 -4.56 -26.61
CA LEU A 652 52.28 -3.30 -26.66
C LEU A 652 51.76 -2.42 -25.50
N ILE A 653 52.42 -2.42 -24.32
CA ILE A 653 53.63 -1.65 -23.93
C ILE A 653 53.22 -0.21 -23.53
N THR A 654 53.47 0.36 -22.34
CA THR A 654 54.43 0.13 -21.22
C THR A 654 54.09 1.08 -20.02
N PHE A 655 54.66 1.08 -18.79
CA PHE A 655 55.90 0.53 -18.19
C PHE A 655 55.82 0.50 -16.63
N ALA A 656 56.49 -0.52 -16.04
CA ALA A 656 57.20 -0.64 -14.74
C ALA A 656 56.46 -0.43 -13.39
N GLY A 657 56.62 -1.27 -12.36
CA GLY A 657 57.46 -2.46 -12.17
C GLY A 657 57.59 -2.87 -10.69
N ASN A 658 57.75 -4.19 -10.47
CA ASN A 658 58.43 -4.91 -9.36
C ASN A 658 57.84 -4.86 -7.92
N ALA A 659 57.83 -5.93 -7.11
CA ALA A 659 58.23 -7.34 -7.24
C ALA A 659 57.75 -8.14 -6.00
N GLU A 660 57.52 -9.45 -6.20
CA GLU A 660 57.74 -10.61 -5.29
C GLU A 660 56.97 -10.73 -3.95
N SER A 661 56.54 -11.90 -3.46
CA SER A 661 56.55 -13.30 -3.89
C SER A 661 55.67 -14.18 -2.96
N ALA A 662 55.08 -15.25 -3.52
CA ALA A 662 54.85 -16.64 -3.02
C ALA A 662 54.50 -16.90 -1.52
N SER A 663 53.70 -17.88 -1.09
CA SER A 663 53.04 -19.07 -1.67
C SER A 663 52.25 -19.78 -0.54
N ASN A 664 51.08 -20.36 -0.84
CA ASN A 664 50.39 -21.36 0.02
C ASN A 664 51.19 -22.69 0.05
N PRO A 665 51.01 -23.61 1.03
CA PRO A 665 49.96 -24.65 0.92
C PRO A 665 49.39 -25.28 2.23
N GLU A 666 48.15 -25.77 2.09
CA GLU A 666 47.50 -27.02 2.61
C GLU A 666 47.79 -27.62 4.00
N GLY A 667 46.71 -28.05 4.69
CA GLY A 667 46.69 -29.26 5.52
C GLY A 667 45.88 -29.21 6.84
N ASP A 668 44.65 -29.74 6.83
CA ASP A 668 43.88 -30.19 8.03
C ASP A 668 44.48 -31.51 8.58
N PRO A 669 44.35 -31.92 9.89
CA PRO A 669 43.04 -32.22 10.51
C PRO A 669 42.90 -32.11 12.08
N VAL A 670 41.66 -31.89 12.54
CA VAL A 670 40.96 -32.44 13.75
C VAL A 670 41.65 -32.41 15.14
N ARG A 671 41.08 -31.66 16.12
CA ARG A 671 40.65 -32.16 17.46
C ARG A 671 39.95 -31.11 18.33
N ARG A 672 38.98 -31.59 19.13
CA ARG A 672 38.18 -30.89 20.16
C ARG A 672 38.97 -30.60 21.44
N SER A 673 38.74 -29.45 22.07
CA SER A 673 38.62 -29.22 23.54
C SER A 673 38.39 -27.73 23.83
N GLN A 674 37.26 -27.35 24.45
CA GLN A 674 37.17 -26.85 25.83
C GLN A 674 37.95 -25.56 26.16
N GLY A 675 37.23 -24.60 26.72
CA GLY A 675 37.73 -23.77 27.82
C GLY A 675 38.14 -22.33 27.49
N ASP A 676 37.26 -21.40 27.88
CA ASP A 676 37.53 -20.22 28.70
C ASP A 676 38.58 -19.16 28.30
N HIS A 677 38.05 -17.92 28.24
CA HIS A 677 38.61 -16.66 28.74
C HIS A 677 40.09 -16.31 28.51
N GLU A 678 40.35 -15.20 27.80
CA GLU A 678 40.91 -13.93 28.36
C GLU A 678 41.47 -12.96 27.29
N VAL A 679 41.04 -11.68 27.39
CA VAL A 679 41.89 -10.47 27.48
C VAL A 679 42.68 -10.05 26.22
N ILE A 680 42.23 -9.02 25.49
CA ILE A 680 42.66 -7.60 25.53
C ILE A 680 44.19 -7.37 25.42
N GLN A 681 44.62 -6.87 24.27
CA GLN A 681 45.69 -5.86 24.05
C GLN A 681 45.68 -5.56 22.53
N GLY A 682 45.74 -4.35 22.00
CA GLY A 682 45.95 -3.00 22.52
C GLY A 682 46.46 -2.15 21.34
N ASP A 683 45.96 -0.92 21.22
CA ASP A 683 46.65 0.31 20.77
C ASP A 683 47.46 0.34 19.45
N ARG A 684 47.57 1.41 18.65
CA ARG A 684 46.99 2.76 18.50
C ARG A 684 47.75 3.41 17.33
N ASP A 685 47.19 4.52 16.81
CA ASP A 685 47.84 5.59 16.02
C ASP A 685 48.05 5.33 14.51
N ARG A 686 47.73 6.21 13.54
CA ARG A 686 47.67 7.69 13.51
C ARG A 686 46.63 8.26 12.54
N LEU A 687 46.16 9.45 12.92
CA LEU A 687 45.35 10.45 12.21
C LEU A 687 45.96 10.99 10.89
N LYS A 688 45.09 11.49 10.00
CA LYS A 688 45.19 12.86 9.44
C LYS A 688 43.84 13.38 8.93
N ASP A 689 43.70 14.68 9.09
CA ASP A 689 42.49 15.51 9.25
C ASP A 689 42.14 16.28 7.96
N ASN A 690 40.85 16.65 7.79
CA ASN A 690 40.39 17.94 7.23
C ASN A 690 38.84 18.00 7.18
N SER A 691 38.28 18.74 8.13
CA SER A 691 36.88 19.24 8.25
C SER A 691 36.65 20.49 7.35
N PRO A 692 35.45 21.13 7.17
CA PRO A 692 34.28 21.17 8.07
C PRO A 692 32.85 21.29 7.46
N VAL A 693 31.80 20.89 8.19
CA VAL A 693 30.59 21.70 8.50
C VAL A 693 29.95 21.12 9.78
N LEU A 694 29.74 22.00 10.75
CA LEU A 694 29.15 21.77 12.05
C LEU A 694 27.68 21.29 11.97
N GLN A 695 27.41 20.07 12.45
CA GLN A 695 26.17 19.82 13.18
C GLN A 695 26.44 20.10 14.65
N ILE A 696 25.71 21.08 15.19
CA ILE A 696 25.66 21.38 16.61
C ILE A 696 25.16 20.12 17.32
N LEU A 697 26.10 19.35 17.90
CA LEU A 697 25.75 18.31 18.86
C LEU A 697 25.05 19.00 20.04
N PRO A 698 23.88 18.51 20.48
CA PRO A 698 23.21 19.10 21.63
C PRO A 698 24.17 19.08 22.82
N LEU A 699 24.30 20.25 23.48
CA LEU A 699 25.03 20.42 24.73
C LEU A 699 24.75 19.21 25.65
N ILE A 700 25.80 18.41 25.90
CA ILE A 700 25.73 17.22 26.75
C ILE A 700 25.43 17.70 28.17
N GLN A 701 24.16 17.70 28.56
CA GLN A 701 23.74 18.05 29.91
C GLN A 701 24.09 16.91 30.86
N GLU A 702 24.89 17.22 31.88
CA GLU A 702 25.16 16.31 33.00
C GLU A 702 23.82 15.88 33.65
N LYS A 703 23.54 14.57 33.61
CA LYS A 703 22.28 13.98 34.12
C LYS A 703 22.37 13.60 35.61
N GLY A 704 23.53 13.79 36.25
CA GLY A 704 23.76 13.62 37.69
C GLY A 704 24.84 12.62 38.08
N THR A 705 25.17 12.55 39.37
CA THR A 705 26.12 11.58 39.95
C THR A 705 25.38 10.35 40.48
N TYR A 706 25.87 9.15 40.20
CA TYR A 706 25.30 7.89 40.65
C TYR A 706 26.38 6.98 41.23
N TRP A 707 26.02 6.02 42.06
CA TRP A 707 26.94 4.99 42.53
C TRP A 707 27.00 3.84 41.52
N SER A 708 28.19 3.44 41.06
CA SER A 708 28.37 2.25 40.23
C SER A 708 28.69 1.03 41.11
N ALA A 709 27.92 -0.06 40.95
CA ALA A 709 28.18 -1.32 41.64
C ALA A 709 29.48 -1.98 41.15
N SER A 710 29.76 -1.93 39.85
CA SER A 710 30.98 -2.49 39.23
C SER A 710 32.24 -1.74 39.65
N PHE A 711 32.19 -0.40 39.71
CA PHE A 711 33.35 0.41 40.08
C PHE A 711 33.44 0.71 41.58
N LYS A 712 32.39 0.37 42.35
CA LYS A 712 32.24 0.64 43.79
C LYS A 712 32.60 2.08 44.16
N ARG A 713 32.12 3.03 43.35
CA ARG A 713 32.37 4.47 43.53
C ARG A 713 31.31 5.29 42.80
N GLU A 714 31.29 6.59 43.11
CA GLU A 714 30.48 7.57 42.40
C GLU A 714 30.98 7.80 40.95
N VAL A 715 30.04 7.89 40.02
CA VAL A 715 30.24 8.10 38.58
C VAL A 715 29.31 9.22 38.10
N LYS A 716 29.82 10.11 37.24
CA LYS A 716 29.01 11.17 36.63
C LYS A 716 28.37 10.69 35.35
N VAL A 717 27.06 10.80 35.20
CA VAL A 717 26.32 10.38 34.00
C VAL A 717 26.09 11.57 33.07
N PHE A 718 26.44 11.42 31.80
CA PHE A 718 26.37 12.48 30.79
C PHE A 718 25.34 12.21 29.68
N GLN A 719 25.19 10.94 29.30
CA GLN A 719 24.30 10.55 28.22
C GLN A 719 23.66 9.21 28.55
N ILE A 720 22.41 9.05 28.17
CA ILE A 720 21.58 7.89 28.48
C ILE A 720 21.14 7.34 27.13
N PHE A 721 21.42 6.06 26.89
CA PHE A 721 21.09 5.35 25.68
C PHE A 721 19.91 4.41 25.94
N ASP A 722 18.71 4.92 25.68
CA ASP A 722 17.47 4.21 25.98
C ASP A 722 17.34 2.89 25.20
N GLU A 723 17.85 2.83 23.96
CA GLU A 723 17.82 1.62 23.14
C GLU A 723 18.70 0.49 23.69
N PHE A 724 19.81 0.85 24.35
CA PHE A 724 20.83 -0.11 24.81
C PHE A 724 20.78 -0.38 26.31
N SER A 725 19.87 0.28 27.05
CA SER A 725 19.82 0.20 28.53
C SER A 725 21.14 0.58 29.22
N GLU A 726 21.90 1.49 28.61
CA GLU A 726 23.23 1.91 29.03
C GLU A 726 23.33 3.43 29.19
N ALA A 727 24.32 3.88 29.97
CA ALA A 727 24.64 5.28 30.20
C ALA A 727 26.14 5.53 29.98
N SER A 728 26.46 6.59 29.25
CA SER A 728 27.81 7.16 29.24
C SER A 728 28.11 7.83 30.57
N CYS A 729 29.07 7.28 31.29
CA CYS A 729 29.50 7.73 32.60
C CYS A 729 30.97 8.14 32.58
N GLN A 730 31.36 9.16 33.34
CA GLN A 730 32.76 9.43 33.66
C GLN A 730 33.06 8.92 35.06
N VAL A 731 34.06 8.05 35.14
CA VAL A 731 34.57 7.48 36.37
C VAL A 731 35.82 8.26 36.76
N SER A 732 35.81 8.88 37.93
CA SER A 732 36.94 9.67 38.41
C SER A 732 38.23 8.84 38.43
N GLY A 733 39.26 9.33 37.75
CA GLY A 733 40.57 8.68 37.59
C GLY A 733 40.63 7.50 36.62
N ARG A 734 39.52 7.12 35.94
CA ARG A 734 39.50 6.00 34.98
C ARG A 734 39.01 6.37 33.57
N GLY A 735 38.38 7.54 33.39
CA GLY A 735 37.90 8.00 32.09
C GLY A 735 36.41 7.75 31.86
N ARG A 736 35.96 7.74 30.59
CA ARG A 736 34.56 7.54 30.22
C ARG A 736 34.27 6.05 29.94
N PHE A 737 33.15 5.56 30.42
CA PHE A 737 32.67 4.18 30.27
C PHE A 737 31.19 4.16 29.89
N SER A 738 30.74 3.12 29.20
CA SER A 738 29.32 2.78 29.09
C SER A 738 28.96 1.82 30.23
N LEU A 739 27.94 2.15 31.02
CA LEU A 739 27.45 1.33 32.13
C LEU A 739 25.98 1.01 31.94
N THR A 740 25.59 -0.24 32.20
CA THR A 740 24.17 -0.61 32.19
C THR A 740 23.43 0.10 33.31
N PHE A 741 22.14 0.39 33.13
CA PHE A 741 21.34 1.04 34.18
C PHE A 741 21.24 0.21 35.46
N THR A 742 21.39 -1.11 35.37
CA THR A 742 21.43 -2.01 36.54
C THR A 742 22.70 -1.87 37.36
N ASP A 743 23.76 -1.32 36.78
CA ASP A 743 25.01 -1.04 37.48
C ASP A 743 24.97 0.29 38.25
N LEU A 744 24.03 1.18 37.92
CA LEU A 744 23.88 2.48 38.55
C LEU A 744 22.87 2.43 39.71
N GLN A 745 23.20 3.07 40.82
CA GLN A 745 22.37 3.18 42.01
C GLN A 745 22.30 4.65 42.46
N CYS A 746 21.19 5.05 43.07
CA CYS A 746 21.06 6.40 43.63
C CYS A 746 21.98 6.55 44.85
N CYS A 747 22.69 7.66 44.92
CA CYS A 747 23.53 8.08 46.04
C CYS A 747 23.08 9.46 46.55
N GLU A 748 23.68 9.96 47.62
CA GLU A 748 23.32 11.27 48.19
C GLU A 748 23.47 12.44 47.21
N GLN A 749 24.39 12.32 46.26
CA GLN A 749 24.67 13.30 45.21
C GLN A 749 23.87 13.05 43.92
N SER A 750 23.07 11.99 43.87
CA SER A 750 22.14 11.80 42.76
C SER A 750 21.14 12.95 42.71
N PRO A 751 20.67 13.33 41.51
CA PRO A 751 19.67 14.38 41.39
C PRO A 751 18.53 14.07 42.35
N ARG A 752 18.36 14.89 43.38
CA ARG A 752 17.28 14.71 44.34
C ARG A 752 15.99 14.90 43.57
N SER A 753 15.26 13.82 43.40
CA SER A 753 13.94 13.89 42.82
C SER A 753 13.01 14.70 43.72
N GLU A 754 12.25 15.63 43.16
CA GLU A 754 11.10 16.24 43.84
C GLU A 754 9.97 15.23 44.12
N PHE A 755 10.17 13.95 43.78
CA PHE A 755 9.21 12.86 43.92
C PHE A 755 9.05 12.39 45.38
N SER A 756 7.81 12.25 45.81
CA SER A 756 7.38 11.66 47.09
C SER A 756 6.58 10.39 46.85
N VAL A 757 6.57 9.47 47.83
CA VAL A 757 5.69 8.29 47.79
C VAL A 757 4.23 8.77 47.74
N GLY A 758 3.47 8.26 46.76
CA GLY A 758 2.11 8.70 46.47
C GLY A 758 1.98 9.66 45.29
N ASP A 759 3.06 10.26 44.80
CA ASP A 759 3.01 11.12 43.61
C ASP A 759 2.59 10.33 42.37
N ARG A 760 1.73 10.93 41.54
CA ARG A 760 1.48 10.44 40.18
C ARG A 760 2.56 10.93 39.24
N VAL A 761 3.06 10.04 38.41
CA VAL A 761 4.13 10.30 37.45
C VAL A 761 3.81 9.69 36.10
N VAL A 762 4.34 10.29 35.05
CA VAL A 762 4.38 9.74 33.70
C VAL A 762 5.76 9.14 33.46
N VAL A 763 5.80 7.89 33.02
CA VAL A 763 7.06 7.22 32.65
C VAL A 763 7.53 7.73 31.28
N LEU A 764 8.76 8.22 31.19
CA LEU A 764 9.29 8.84 29.96
C LEU A 764 10.01 7.84 29.04
N VAL A 765 10.41 6.68 29.56
CA VAL A 765 11.29 5.74 28.85
C VAL A 765 10.95 4.26 29.11
N GLY A 766 11.39 3.40 28.19
CA GLY A 766 11.24 1.95 28.26
C GLY A 766 9.85 1.43 27.88
N LYS A 767 9.58 0.16 28.23
CA LYS A 767 8.34 -0.57 27.87
C LYS A 767 7.04 0.11 28.34
N TYR A 768 7.15 0.99 29.33
CA TYR A 768 6.01 1.68 29.96
C TYR A 768 6.00 3.18 29.65
N LYS A 769 6.73 3.63 28.62
CA LYS A 769 6.71 5.04 28.19
C LYS A 769 5.27 5.54 28.00
N GLU A 770 5.02 6.77 28.44
CA GLU A 770 3.74 7.50 28.42
C GLU A 770 2.62 6.88 29.29
N THR A 771 2.94 5.93 30.18
CA THR A 771 1.96 5.44 31.15
C THR A 771 1.98 6.21 32.46
N PHE A 772 0.79 6.46 33.01
CA PHE A 772 0.61 7.00 34.36
C PHE A 772 0.84 5.91 35.40
N ALA A 773 1.61 6.26 36.43
CA ALA A 773 1.88 5.39 37.55
C ALA A 773 1.98 6.19 38.84
N THR A 774 1.68 5.53 39.95
CA THR A 774 1.82 6.09 41.29
C THR A 774 3.11 5.56 41.93
N ILE A 775 3.89 6.44 42.56
CA ILE A 775 5.12 6.07 43.26
C ILE A 775 4.76 5.29 44.53
N THR A 776 5.23 4.05 44.62
CA THR A 776 4.95 3.14 45.74
C THR A 776 6.06 3.14 46.79
N THR A 777 7.33 3.25 46.38
CA THR A 777 8.47 3.26 47.30
C THR A 777 9.65 3.94 46.63
N ILE A 778 10.43 4.71 47.38
CA ILE A 778 11.72 5.27 46.94
C ILE A 778 12.80 4.60 47.77
N ARG A 779 13.78 3.99 47.11
CA ARG A 779 14.88 3.22 47.71
C ARG A 779 16.20 3.63 47.07
N ALA A 780 17.32 3.18 47.64
CA ALA A 780 18.66 3.43 47.09
C ALA A 780 18.84 2.84 45.66
N ASP A 781 18.10 1.79 45.32
CA ASP A 781 18.09 1.18 43.98
C ASP A 781 17.15 1.88 42.98
N GLY A 782 16.39 2.90 43.41
CA GLY A 782 15.55 3.74 42.55
C GLY A 782 14.11 3.91 43.03
N ILE A 783 13.25 4.39 42.13
CA ILE A 783 11.84 4.73 42.35
C ILE A 783 10.96 3.59 41.84
N TRP A 784 10.17 2.99 42.74
CA TRP A 784 9.28 1.88 42.43
C TRP A 784 7.86 2.37 42.17
N LEU A 785 7.28 1.92 41.07
CA LEU A 785 6.00 2.43 40.54
C LEU A 785 4.93 1.36 40.53
N LYS A 786 3.67 1.76 40.65
CA LYS A 786 2.50 0.95 40.34
C LYS A 786 1.68 1.66 39.27
N CYS A 787 1.53 1.01 38.12
CA CYS A 787 0.73 1.54 37.02
C CYS A 787 -0.74 1.60 37.46
N ASP A 788 -1.41 2.71 37.16
CA ASP A 788 -2.80 2.94 37.60
C ASP A 788 -3.76 1.88 37.04
N ASP A 789 -3.47 1.36 35.83
CA ASP A 789 -4.26 0.32 35.15
C ASP A 789 -3.96 -1.12 35.61
N ARG A 790 -3.03 -1.32 36.56
CA ARG A 790 -2.59 -2.66 36.97
C ARG A 790 -2.65 -2.86 38.48
N ARG A 791 -3.07 -4.08 38.89
CA ARG A 791 -3.12 -4.47 40.31
C ARG A 791 -1.74 -4.67 40.95
N LYS A 792 -0.67 -4.90 40.18
CA LYS A 792 0.69 -5.20 40.68
C LYS A 792 1.69 -4.07 40.38
N PRO A 793 2.66 -3.80 41.27
CA PRO A 793 3.75 -2.86 41.02
C PRO A 793 4.66 -3.35 39.88
N LEU A 794 5.35 -2.40 39.23
CA LEU A 794 6.31 -2.68 38.16
C LEU A 794 7.52 -3.44 38.72
N THR A 795 8.10 -4.31 37.90
CA THR A 795 9.14 -5.27 38.30
C THR A 795 10.56 -4.68 38.33
N LYS A 796 10.72 -3.39 38.02
CA LYS A 796 12.02 -2.70 37.96
C LYS A 796 11.88 -1.29 38.55
N ALA A 797 12.92 -0.83 39.24
CA ALA A 797 13.05 0.53 39.72
C ALA A 797 13.38 1.51 38.57
N TYR A 798 12.89 2.74 38.69
CA TYR A 798 13.10 3.84 37.75
C TYR A 798 13.97 4.93 38.37
N PHE A 799 14.73 5.64 37.55
CA PHE A 799 15.50 6.80 38.00
C PHE A 799 14.73 8.10 37.81
N PRO A 800 15.05 9.16 38.57
CA PRO A 800 14.34 10.44 38.50
C PRO A 800 14.21 11.02 37.07
N HIS A 801 15.26 10.91 36.25
CA HIS A 801 15.26 11.41 34.87
C HIS A 801 14.34 10.62 33.92
N GLN A 802 13.83 9.46 34.35
CA GLN A 802 12.94 8.59 33.59
C GLN A 802 11.47 8.90 33.85
N LEU A 803 11.18 9.85 34.74
CA LEU A 803 9.86 10.15 35.25
C LEU A 803 9.60 11.66 35.19
N VAL A 804 8.35 12.04 35.00
CA VAL A 804 7.88 13.42 35.15
C VAL A 804 6.64 13.40 36.05
N LYS A 805 6.48 14.37 36.96
CA LYS A 805 5.24 14.46 37.74
C LYS A 805 4.07 14.76 36.80
N ALA A 806 2.98 14.01 36.97
CA ALA A 806 1.74 14.19 36.22
C ALA A 806 0.97 15.41 36.72
#